data_AF-W9WG49-F1
#
_entry.id   AF-W9WG49-F1
#
_cell.length_a   1.000
_cell.length_b   1.000
_cell.length_c   1.000
_cell.angle_alpha   90.00
_cell.angle_beta   90.00
_cell.angle_gamma   90.00
#
_symmetry.space_group_name_H-M   'P 1'
#
loop_
_entity.id
_entity.type
_entity.pdbx_description
1 polymer ?
#
loop_
_entity_poly.entity_id
_entity_poly.type
_entity_poly.pdbx_seq_one_letter_code
_entity_poly.pdbx_strand_id
1 'polypeptide(L)'
;MADKDVYTGVWQNWNLGPPLGLTLTVPAIWGLVLIAVLALVVKWAGTHFWGIICFVLHDIRAASASSHDGLHYQHQALLRSKVSETDFLIRMCRLSWAWRASTPRVFRRGFPLAILAALNLIAFLVAGILSARVTVGSSEGLLVGHCGNLELTANKDFPLWTPSDWETGDALFVAAYNAYRGHLTYAQTCYAGNIQNSSDAQCKTPSIPYIESEINREADCPFAAGVCTHPAITLDTGLMDSSRHLGINMGPKSRLQVRKKTSCAPIDMEAYSTEWTSEIQPGTEMFFPTLFPNDTFKYYSMGSSWLFGAPISNFTFVMSNYSLYVNGLPYTFGVRTAYAKNFTESGFFPDQDLNRTDADVSLLTLNNRVAYTGRVDDPFFEAHLNSGGNRLADAWVSDKTLTGIACTEQYQFCNPASTDSGGSPLCGPLGALYDYDLTTPPAALALNARQTATYRLLRDMVYSLRFNSFIMFLKNEILAANKLVYGSFGISSPLVPTAWHIEIENIHNITLAGLQLNTISHAAATDVQIRPGLQLIDHIVPETDADSLALCRNQRVKVTTHSSFSMAGILIIVCVSGLIILIDVILPGLVHRFQRTSPVGDAAKQAWDEDDILQIQRLAFEGRGIGPWKGKSGGNVPVTAGWDVRFRRDKVYAAGGKTEVMVPWETEGESTTSYEVLEPLNGAYKNDGGAGGGFGGGRVSAMEMKTPQSSVFRWHG
;
A
#
# COMPACT_ATOMS: atom_id res chain seq x y z
N MET A 1 -2.87 -16.48 6.67
CA MET A 1 -2.75 -16.16 5.23
C MET A 1 -1.43 -16.73 4.76
N ALA A 2 -1.44 -17.59 3.74
CA ALA A 2 -0.21 -17.92 3.03
C ALA A 2 0.44 -16.61 2.56
N ASP A 3 1.76 -16.48 2.71
CA ASP A 3 2.48 -15.27 2.34
C ASP A 3 2.36 -15.11 0.82
N LYS A 4 1.61 -14.09 0.38
CA LYS A 4 1.47 -13.80 -1.05
C LYS A 4 2.74 -13.06 -1.47
N ASP A 5 3.42 -13.58 -2.48
CA ASP A 5 4.62 -12.92 -2.99
C ASP A 5 4.27 -11.54 -3.57
N VAL A 6 5.17 -10.58 -3.34
CA VAL A 6 5.02 -9.19 -3.77
C VAL A 6 6.16 -8.86 -4.73
N TYR A 7 5.83 -8.20 -5.84
CA TYR A 7 6.81 -7.76 -6.80
C TYR A 7 7.80 -6.76 -6.17
N THR A 8 9.09 -7.09 -6.24
CA THR A 8 10.18 -6.19 -5.87
C THR A 8 10.77 -5.57 -7.12
N GLY A 9 10.76 -4.24 -7.19
CA GLY A 9 11.22 -3.51 -8.37
C GLY A 9 10.46 -2.21 -8.58
N VAL A 10 10.71 -1.59 -9.74
CA VAL A 10 10.07 -0.33 -10.15
C VAL A 10 8.83 -0.64 -10.98
N TRP A 11 7.71 -0.01 -10.64
CA TRP A 11 6.45 -0.13 -11.36
C TRP A 11 5.70 1.21 -11.38
N GLN A 12 4.70 1.33 -12.25
CA GLN A 12 3.90 2.54 -12.39
C GLN A 12 2.60 2.42 -11.60
N ASN A 13 2.43 3.25 -10.57
CA ASN A 13 1.15 3.45 -9.91
C ASN A 13 0.28 4.37 -10.76
N TRP A 14 -0.73 3.81 -11.41
CA TRP A 14 -1.58 4.55 -12.34
C TRP A 14 -2.60 5.45 -11.63
N ASN A 15 -2.82 5.30 -10.32
CA ASN A 15 -3.66 6.23 -9.57
C ASN A 15 -2.98 7.59 -9.35
N LEU A 16 -1.65 7.61 -9.27
CA LEU A 16 -0.86 8.83 -9.15
C LEU A 16 -0.51 9.44 -10.53
N GLY A 17 -0.55 8.62 -11.58
CA GLY A 17 -0.26 9.02 -12.96
C GLY A 17 1.25 9.23 -13.25
N PRO A 18 1.70 9.15 -14.51
CA PRO A 18 3.09 9.47 -14.85
C PRO A 18 3.38 10.98 -14.80
N PRO A 19 4.56 11.44 -14.35
CA PRO A 19 5.70 10.65 -13.85
C PRO A 19 5.66 10.36 -12.33
N LEU A 20 4.75 11.00 -11.58
CA LEU A 20 4.72 10.97 -10.11
C LEU A 20 4.43 9.58 -9.53
N GLY A 21 3.73 8.72 -10.27
CA GLY A 21 3.39 7.37 -9.87
C GLY A 21 4.49 6.32 -10.05
N LEU A 22 5.67 6.70 -10.54
CA LEU A 22 6.79 5.76 -10.61
C LEU A 22 7.20 5.35 -9.18
N THR A 23 6.96 4.09 -8.84
CA THR A 23 7.05 3.56 -7.47
C THR A 23 8.08 2.43 -7.42
N LEU A 24 8.97 2.48 -6.43
CA LEU A 24 9.92 1.42 -6.13
C LEU A 24 9.41 0.63 -4.92
N THR A 25 9.16 -0.65 -5.09
CA THR A 25 8.80 -1.56 -3.98
C THR A 25 9.98 -2.44 -3.62
N VAL A 26 10.30 -2.51 -2.32
CA VAL A 26 11.38 -3.32 -1.75
C VAL A 26 10.91 -4.00 -0.46
N PRO A 27 11.52 -5.12 -0.04
CA PRO A 27 11.21 -5.73 1.26
C PRO A 27 11.43 -4.73 2.41
N ALA A 28 10.62 -4.82 3.46
CA ALA A 28 10.58 -3.79 4.53
C ALA A 28 11.96 -3.49 5.16
N ILE A 29 12.80 -4.52 5.36
CA ILE A 29 14.17 -4.38 5.89
C ILE A 29 15.03 -3.49 4.98
N TRP A 30 14.99 -3.73 3.67
CA TRP A 30 15.73 -2.93 2.69
C TRP A 30 15.13 -1.53 2.54
N GLY A 31 13.83 -1.37 2.79
CA GLY A 31 13.17 -0.07 2.88
C GLY A 31 13.77 0.81 3.98
N LEU A 32 14.00 0.25 5.18
CA LEU A 32 14.65 0.98 6.28
C LEU A 32 16.08 1.40 5.93
N VAL A 33 16.83 0.51 5.27
CA VAL A 33 18.19 0.81 4.79
C VAL A 33 18.17 1.97 3.79
N LEU A 34 17.24 1.96 2.83
CA LEU A 34 17.10 3.02 1.84
C LEU A 34 16.78 4.38 2.50
N ILE A 35 15.88 4.42 3.48
CA ILE A 35 15.58 5.65 4.23
C ILE A 35 16.83 6.19 4.91
N ALA A 36 17.61 5.32 5.56
CA ALA A 36 18.85 5.71 6.22
C ALA A 36 19.89 6.26 5.23
N VAL A 37 20.05 5.60 4.07
CA VAL A 37 20.96 6.07 3.01
C VAL A 37 20.53 7.44 2.48
N LEU A 38 19.24 7.66 2.22
CA LEU A 38 18.73 8.96 1.77
C LEU A 38 18.96 10.06 2.80
N ALA A 39 18.73 9.78 4.09
CA ALA A 39 19.00 10.74 5.16
C ALA A 39 20.50 11.09 5.25
N LEU A 40 21.39 10.11 5.08
CA LEU A 40 22.84 10.33 5.06
C LEU A 40 23.27 11.18 3.85
N VAL A 41 22.71 10.93 2.67
CA VAL A 41 22.97 11.73 1.46
C VAL A 41 22.54 13.19 1.68
N VAL A 42 21.35 13.42 2.25
CA VAL A 42 20.86 14.77 2.58
C VAL A 42 21.78 15.45 3.59
N LYS A 43 22.22 14.75 4.65
CA LYS A 43 23.14 15.34 5.62
C LYS A 43 24.50 15.66 5.00
N TRP A 44 25.02 14.79 4.13
CA TRP A 44 26.27 15.03 3.42
C TRP A 44 26.18 16.27 2.52
N ALA A 45 25.09 16.41 1.77
CA ALA A 45 24.82 17.62 0.99
C ALA A 45 24.74 18.87 1.88
N GLY A 46 24.15 18.77 3.08
CA GLY A 46 24.10 19.88 4.04
C GLY A 46 25.47 20.38 4.48
N THR A 47 26.44 19.48 4.68
CA THR A 47 27.84 19.84 4.99
C THR A 47 28.49 20.59 3.83
N HIS A 48 28.24 20.18 2.58
CA HIS A 48 28.76 20.87 1.40
C HIS A 48 28.05 22.21 1.15
N PHE A 49 26.75 22.30 1.42
CA PHE A 49 26.03 23.58 1.38
C PHE A 49 26.57 24.58 2.41
N TRP A 50 26.92 24.10 3.61
CA TRP A 50 27.66 24.91 4.58
C TRP A 50 29.03 25.36 4.06
N GLY A 51 29.74 24.48 3.33
CA GLY A 51 30.98 24.81 2.63
C GLY A 51 30.82 25.96 1.63
N ILE A 52 29.72 25.98 0.87
CA ILE A 52 29.36 27.07 -0.06
C ILE A 52 29.12 28.37 0.71
N ILE A 53 28.31 28.32 1.78
CA ILE A 53 28.04 29.49 2.63
C ILE A 53 29.34 30.04 3.20
N CYS A 54 30.20 29.18 3.75
CA CYS A 54 31.51 29.55 4.28
C CYS A 54 32.37 30.25 3.22
N PHE A 55 32.41 29.71 2.00
CA PHE A 55 33.15 30.32 0.89
C PHE A 55 32.61 31.71 0.54
N VAL A 56 31.29 31.83 0.32
CA VAL A 56 30.66 33.12 -0.05
C VAL A 56 30.84 34.16 1.04
N LEU A 57 30.67 33.79 2.31
CA LEU A 57 30.86 34.70 3.43
C LEU A 57 32.31 35.10 3.62
N HIS A 58 33.26 34.18 3.41
CA HIS A 58 34.68 34.50 3.47
C HIS A 58 35.02 35.52 2.39
N ASP A 59 34.65 35.23 1.14
CA ASP A 59 34.94 36.05 -0.04
C ASP A 59 34.37 37.48 0.10
N ILE A 60 33.09 37.62 0.49
CA ILE A 60 32.46 38.93 0.74
C ILE A 60 33.20 39.72 1.82
N ARG A 61 33.61 39.05 2.90
CA ARG A 61 34.26 39.70 4.04
C ARG A 61 35.74 40.01 3.76
N ALA A 62 36.41 39.23 2.92
CA ALA A 62 37.79 39.42 2.49
C ALA A 62 37.90 40.54 1.44
N ALA A 63 36.86 40.74 0.63
CA ALA A 63 36.78 41.81 -0.36
C ALA A 63 36.67 43.24 0.26
N SER A 64 36.45 43.36 1.58
CA SER A 64 36.37 44.66 2.24
C SER A 64 37.76 45.26 2.49
N ALA A 65 38.09 46.37 1.83
CA ALA A 65 39.39 47.06 1.91
C ALA A 65 39.72 47.74 3.26
N SER A 66 38.95 47.45 4.32
CA SER A 66 39.12 48.04 5.65
C SER A 66 40.11 47.25 6.50
N SER A 67 40.88 47.95 7.34
CA SER A 67 41.70 47.30 8.38
C SER A 67 40.80 46.63 9.42
N HIS A 68 41.01 45.35 9.69
CA HIS A 68 40.21 44.59 10.66
C HIS A 68 41.05 44.11 11.85
N ASP A 69 40.38 43.70 12.93
CA ASP A 69 41.01 43.21 14.15
C ASP A 69 41.24 41.69 14.12
N GLY A 70 42.05 41.18 15.07
CA GLY A 70 42.38 39.75 15.14
C GLY A 70 41.17 38.81 15.24
N LEU A 71 40.08 39.28 15.87
CA LEU A 71 38.81 38.53 15.92
C LEU A 71 38.19 38.35 14.53
N HIS A 72 38.28 39.35 13.64
CA HIS A 72 37.82 39.21 12.25
C HIS A 72 38.62 38.15 11.49
N TYR A 73 39.96 38.20 11.56
CA TYR A 73 40.81 37.23 10.87
C TYR A 73 40.65 35.81 11.42
N GLN A 74 40.41 35.65 12.73
CA GLN A 74 40.08 34.33 13.29
C GLN A 74 38.70 33.81 12.83
N HIS A 75 37.72 34.68 12.60
CA HIS A 75 36.48 34.28 11.94
C HIS A 75 36.71 33.85 10.49
N GLN A 76 37.58 34.56 9.75
CA GLN A 76 37.91 34.21 8.37
C GLN A 76 38.63 32.87 8.27
N ALA A 77 39.64 32.63 9.11
CA ALA A 77 40.30 31.33 9.20
C ALA A 77 39.32 30.19 9.54
N LEU A 78 38.33 30.46 10.41
CA LEU A 78 37.30 29.47 10.73
C LEU A 78 36.36 29.19 9.54
N LEU A 79 35.93 30.21 8.80
CA LEU A 79 35.14 30.03 7.56
C LEU A 79 35.94 29.26 6.50
N ARG A 80 37.23 29.58 6.32
CA ARG A 80 38.11 28.91 5.36
C ARG A 80 38.37 27.45 5.69
N SER A 81 38.37 27.09 6.98
CA SER A 81 38.58 25.72 7.44
C SER A 81 37.44 24.76 7.06
N LYS A 82 36.25 25.28 6.69
CA LYS A 82 35.04 24.49 6.37
C LYS A 82 34.75 23.37 7.39
N VAL A 83 35.02 23.62 8.67
CA VAL A 83 34.69 22.67 9.75
C VAL A 83 33.18 22.40 9.79
N SER A 84 32.78 21.24 10.32
CA SER A 84 31.37 20.88 10.47
C SER A 84 30.61 21.97 11.26
N GLU A 85 29.30 22.08 11.03
CA GLU A 85 28.51 23.16 11.66
C GLU A 85 28.56 23.09 13.18
N THR A 86 28.61 21.88 13.74
CA THR A 86 28.74 21.64 15.18
C THR A 86 30.08 22.10 15.72
N ASP A 87 31.18 21.78 15.05
CA ASP A 87 32.53 22.22 15.45
C ASP A 87 32.68 23.74 15.26
N PHE A 88 32.10 24.30 14.20
CA PHE A 88 32.03 25.74 13.97
C PHE A 88 31.35 26.46 15.14
N LEU A 89 30.17 25.99 15.58
CA LEU A 89 29.43 26.57 16.71
C LEU A 89 30.23 26.51 18.02
N ILE A 90 30.85 25.35 18.32
CA ILE A 90 31.66 25.18 19.53
C ILE A 90 32.87 26.14 19.49
N ARG A 91 33.56 26.22 18.36
CA ARG A 91 34.72 27.11 18.18
C ARG A 91 34.31 28.57 18.25
N MET A 92 33.17 28.95 17.67
CA MET A 92 32.62 30.31 17.77
C MET A 92 32.30 30.70 19.21
N CYS A 93 31.74 29.79 20.01
CA CYS A 93 31.50 30.02 21.43
C CYS A 93 32.81 30.21 22.21
N ARG A 94 33.80 29.33 21.99
CA ARG A 94 35.13 29.43 22.62
C ARG A 94 35.85 30.71 22.23
N LEU A 95 35.80 31.06 20.95
CA LEU A 95 36.39 32.29 20.40
C LEU A 95 35.71 33.52 21.03
N SER A 96 34.39 33.56 21.05
CA SER A 96 33.64 34.67 21.65
C SER A 96 33.93 34.83 23.14
N TRP A 97 34.09 33.71 23.86
CA TRP A 97 34.45 33.72 25.28
C TRP A 97 35.87 34.21 25.52
N ALA A 98 36.84 33.78 24.71
CA ALA A 98 38.23 34.20 24.83
C ALA A 98 38.41 35.71 24.58
N TRP A 99 37.67 36.27 23.62
CA TRP A 99 37.77 37.68 23.25
C TRP A 99 36.87 38.63 24.07
N ARG A 100 36.06 38.12 25.00
CA ARG A 100 35.03 38.89 25.74
C ARG A 100 35.55 40.14 26.45
N ALA A 101 36.81 40.14 26.89
CA ALA A 101 37.44 41.25 27.59
C ALA A 101 38.34 42.11 26.69
N SER A 102 38.66 41.64 25.48
CA SER A 102 39.66 42.23 24.59
C SER A 102 39.05 43.04 23.45
N THR A 103 37.79 42.81 23.12
CA THR A 103 37.11 43.49 22.00
C THR A 103 35.65 43.83 22.39
N PRO A 104 35.14 45.02 22.04
CA PRO A 104 33.73 45.35 22.31
C PRO A 104 32.79 44.57 21.37
N ARG A 105 31.59 44.25 21.86
CA ARG A 105 30.50 43.65 21.07
C ARG A 105 30.86 42.31 20.40
N VAL A 106 31.76 41.53 20.99
CA VAL A 106 32.24 40.24 20.47
C VAL A 106 31.08 39.30 20.12
N PHE A 107 30.15 39.10 21.05
CA PHE A 107 28.99 38.23 20.82
C PHE A 107 28.13 38.72 19.66
N ARG A 108 27.85 40.02 19.55
CA ARG A 108 27.07 40.59 18.43
C ARG A 108 27.75 40.40 17.07
N ARG A 109 29.08 40.35 17.01
CA ARG A 109 29.85 40.16 15.77
C ARG A 109 29.91 38.70 15.33
N GLY A 110 29.92 37.75 16.27
CA GLY A 110 29.91 36.31 15.99
C GLY A 110 28.51 35.72 15.83
N PHE A 111 27.50 36.32 16.46
CA PHE A 111 26.13 35.81 16.52
C PHE A 111 25.48 35.57 15.15
N PRO A 112 25.61 36.45 14.14
CA PRO A 112 25.03 36.18 12.82
C PRO A 112 25.61 34.93 12.14
N LEU A 113 26.92 34.70 12.26
CA LEU A 113 27.59 33.52 11.70
C LEU A 113 27.17 32.24 12.44
N ALA A 114 27.04 32.33 13.78
CA ALA A 114 26.57 31.22 14.59
C ALA A 114 25.10 30.87 14.31
N ILE A 115 24.22 31.86 14.17
CA ILE A 115 22.82 31.63 13.77
C ILE A 115 22.78 30.92 12.41
N LEU A 116 23.54 31.39 11.43
CA LEU A 116 23.50 30.80 10.10
C LEU A 116 23.97 29.34 10.10
N ALA A 117 25.03 29.02 10.85
CA ALA A 117 25.48 27.65 11.04
C ALA A 117 24.40 26.77 11.72
N ALA A 118 23.75 27.30 12.76
CA ALA A 118 22.67 26.59 13.46
C ALA A 118 21.44 26.37 12.57
N LEU A 119 21.03 27.38 11.79
CA LEU A 119 19.93 27.29 10.84
C LEU A 119 20.22 26.26 9.75
N ASN A 120 21.45 26.25 9.20
CA ASN A 120 21.84 25.24 8.21
C ASN A 120 21.78 23.84 8.80
N LEU A 121 22.36 23.65 9.98
CA LEU A 121 22.37 22.37 10.68
C LEU A 121 20.93 21.86 10.92
N ILE A 122 20.06 22.71 11.46
CA ILE A 122 18.66 22.36 11.73
C ILE A 122 17.93 22.07 10.43
N ALA A 123 18.08 22.89 9.40
CA ALA A 123 17.41 22.71 8.11
C ALA A 123 17.73 21.35 7.48
N PHE A 124 19.01 20.96 7.43
CA PHE A 124 19.41 19.68 6.84
C PHE A 124 19.16 18.48 7.74
N LEU A 125 19.14 18.64 9.07
CA LEU A 125 18.66 17.60 9.98
C LEU A 125 17.17 17.32 9.78
N VAL A 126 16.36 18.39 9.72
CA VAL A 126 14.92 18.27 9.46
C VAL A 126 14.67 17.69 8.07
N ALA A 127 15.40 18.14 7.05
CA ALA A 127 15.29 17.58 5.69
C ALA A 127 15.66 16.09 5.65
N GLY A 128 16.70 15.67 6.38
CA GLY A 128 17.09 14.27 6.50
C GLY A 128 16.06 13.40 7.21
N ILE A 129 15.31 13.95 8.18
CA ILE A 129 14.17 13.24 8.80
C ILE A 129 13.00 13.18 7.81
N LEU A 130 12.72 14.29 7.12
CA LEU A 130 11.63 14.38 6.15
C LEU A 130 11.91 13.57 4.87
N SER A 131 13.13 13.13 4.58
CA SER A 131 13.41 12.23 3.45
C SER A 131 12.69 10.89 3.60
N ALA A 132 12.33 10.49 4.83
CA ALA A 132 11.49 9.31 5.05
C ALA A 132 10.08 9.45 4.45
N ARG A 133 9.60 10.69 4.21
CA ARG A 133 8.30 10.96 3.54
C ARG A 133 8.27 10.56 2.07
N VAL A 134 9.39 10.12 1.50
CA VAL A 134 9.44 9.50 0.17
C VAL A 134 8.73 8.13 0.17
N THR A 135 8.54 7.52 1.35
CA THR A 135 7.64 6.37 1.51
C THR A 135 6.20 6.76 1.16
N VAL A 136 5.55 5.94 0.34
CA VAL A 136 4.12 6.08 0.02
C VAL A 136 3.33 5.72 1.27
N GLY A 137 2.45 6.63 1.73
CA GLY A 137 1.81 6.60 3.06
C GLY A 137 1.02 5.33 3.43
N SER A 138 0.70 4.49 2.44
CA SER A 138 0.40 3.08 2.63
C SER A 138 1.29 2.29 1.68
N SER A 139 2.09 1.36 2.20
CA SER A 139 2.90 0.44 1.38
C SER A 139 1.98 -0.33 0.43
N GLU A 140 1.95 0.08 -0.83
CA GLU A 140 1.23 -0.60 -1.92
C GLU A 140 2.20 -1.47 -2.70
N GLY A 141 1.83 -2.70 -3.03
CA GLY A 141 2.65 -3.61 -3.83
C GLY A 141 1.82 -4.26 -4.93
N LEU A 142 2.50 -4.76 -5.96
CA LEU A 142 1.88 -5.63 -6.96
C LEU A 142 2.01 -7.08 -6.51
N LEU A 143 0.93 -7.85 -6.62
CA LEU A 143 0.92 -9.26 -6.28
C LEU A 143 1.64 -10.11 -7.32
N VAL A 144 2.28 -11.17 -6.84
CA VAL A 144 2.85 -12.25 -7.64
C VAL A 144 2.29 -13.55 -7.09
N GLY A 145 1.74 -14.39 -7.96
CA GLY A 145 1.17 -15.67 -7.56
C GLY A 145 0.63 -16.46 -8.73
N HIS A 146 -0.06 -17.55 -8.40
CA HIS A 146 -0.79 -18.35 -9.38
C HIS A 146 -2.03 -17.58 -9.83
N CYS A 147 -1.99 -17.14 -11.08
CA CYS A 147 -3.04 -16.36 -11.75
C CYS A 147 -3.97 -17.30 -12.51
N GLY A 148 -5.26 -17.27 -12.16
CA GLY A 148 -6.23 -18.17 -12.78
C GLY A 148 -7.55 -18.22 -12.03
N ASN A 149 -8.51 -18.90 -12.66
CA ASN A 149 -9.80 -19.23 -12.06
C ASN A 149 -9.82 -20.70 -11.66
N LEU A 150 -10.70 -21.03 -10.73
CA LEU A 150 -10.91 -22.42 -10.36
C LEU A 150 -11.58 -23.17 -11.51
N GLU A 151 -11.14 -24.40 -11.76
CA GLU A 151 -11.73 -25.27 -12.77
C GLU A 151 -13.21 -25.54 -12.43
N LEU A 152 -14.09 -25.26 -13.40
CA LEU A 152 -15.52 -25.55 -13.28
C LEU A 152 -15.82 -26.90 -13.92
N THR A 153 -16.43 -27.81 -13.16
CA THR A 153 -16.94 -29.10 -13.66
C THR A 153 -18.29 -28.99 -14.37
N ALA A 154 -18.79 -27.76 -14.56
CA ALA A 154 -20.18 -27.43 -14.86
C ALA A 154 -20.72 -27.91 -16.22
N ASN A 155 -19.90 -28.56 -17.06
CA ASN A 155 -20.33 -29.04 -18.37
C ASN A 155 -20.89 -30.47 -18.36
N LYS A 156 -20.97 -31.12 -17.19
CA LYS A 156 -21.53 -32.48 -17.05
C LYS A 156 -22.60 -32.49 -15.96
N ASP A 157 -23.72 -33.15 -16.22
CA ASP A 157 -24.74 -33.39 -15.20
C ASP A 157 -24.16 -34.25 -14.06
N PHE A 158 -24.56 -33.97 -12.80
CA PHE A 158 -24.10 -34.73 -11.62
C PHE A 158 -24.12 -36.27 -11.78
N PRO A 159 -25.15 -36.88 -12.40
CA PRO A 159 -25.16 -38.33 -12.61
C PRO A 159 -24.04 -38.86 -13.54
N LEU A 160 -23.39 -37.96 -14.30
CA LEU A 160 -22.32 -38.27 -15.25
C LEU A 160 -20.92 -37.97 -14.68
N TRP A 161 -20.82 -37.56 -13.41
CA TRP A 161 -19.54 -37.20 -12.80
C TRP A 161 -18.68 -38.44 -12.53
N THR A 162 -17.46 -38.42 -13.08
CA THR A 162 -16.39 -39.38 -12.78
C THR A 162 -15.76 -39.08 -11.42
N PRO A 163 -14.95 -39.99 -10.83
CA PRO A 163 -14.22 -39.70 -9.61
C PRO A 163 -13.39 -38.41 -9.68
N SER A 164 -12.76 -38.12 -10.83
CA SER A 164 -12.01 -36.88 -11.05
C SER A 164 -12.90 -35.65 -11.06
N ASP A 165 -14.11 -35.74 -11.63
CA ASP A 165 -15.08 -34.64 -11.60
C ASP A 165 -15.54 -34.35 -10.15
N TRP A 166 -15.65 -35.39 -9.31
CA TRP A 166 -15.91 -35.22 -7.88
C TRP A 166 -14.76 -34.54 -7.14
N GLU A 167 -13.50 -34.80 -7.49
CA GLU A 167 -12.36 -34.10 -6.86
C GLU A 167 -12.36 -32.60 -7.18
N THR A 168 -12.55 -32.25 -8.46
CA THR A 168 -12.67 -30.84 -8.87
C THR A 168 -13.93 -30.20 -8.26
N GLY A 169 -15.04 -30.95 -8.16
CA GLY A 169 -16.23 -30.50 -7.45
C GLY A 169 -15.97 -30.21 -5.97
N ASP A 170 -15.33 -31.14 -5.25
CA ASP A 170 -14.94 -30.96 -3.85
C ASP A 170 -14.04 -29.72 -3.68
N ALA A 171 -13.07 -29.54 -4.58
CA ALA A 171 -12.20 -28.36 -4.62
C ALA A 171 -13.01 -27.08 -4.76
N LEU A 172 -13.97 -27.04 -5.70
CA LEU A 172 -14.89 -25.93 -5.91
C LEU A 172 -15.73 -25.63 -4.68
N PHE A 173 -16.35 -26.65 -4.08
CA PHE A 173 -17.22 -26.43 -2.91
C PHE A 173 -16.43 -25.91 -1.70
N VAL A 174 -15.27 -26.49 -1.41
CA VAL A 174 -14.44 -26.08 -0.27
C VAL A 174 -13.83 -24.68 -0.51
N ALA A 175 -13.34 -24.39 -1.71
CA ALA A 175 -12.81 -23.08 -2.05
C ALA A 175 -13.88 -21.99 -1.97
N ALA A 176 -15.05 -22.24 -2.55
CA ALA A 176 -16.17 -21.32 -2.52
C ALA A 176 -16.64 -21.07 -1.09
N TYR A 177 -16.85 -22.12 -0.28
CA TYR A 177 -17.22 -21.96 1.13
C TYR A 177 -16.22 -21.10 1.90
N ASN A 178 -14.92 -21.38 1.76
CA ASN A 178 -13.87 -20.60 2.42
C ASN A 178 -13.82 -19.15 1.92
N ALA A 179 -13.99 -18.92 0.62
CA ALA A 179 -14.03 -17.58 0.03
C ALA A 179 -15.23 -16.78 0.56
N TYR A 180 -16.44 -17.33 0.48
CA TYR A 180 -17.65 -16.68 0.96
C TYR A 180 -17.63 -16.39 2.46
N ARG A 181 -17.08 -17.30 3.27
CA ARG A 181 -16.87 -17.07 4.71
C ARG A 181 -15.83 -15.97 4.97
N GLY A 182 -14.80 -15.89 4.13
CA GLY A 182 -13.86 -14.77 4.09
C GLY A 182 -14.55 -13.44 3.75
N HIS A 183 -15.46 -13.42 2.78
CA HIS A 183 -16.25 -12.24 2.41
C HIS A 183 -17.14 -11.78 3.56
N LEU A 184 -17.83 -12.72 4.22
CA LEU A 184 -18.63 -12.47 5.42
C LEU A 184 -17.80 -11.83 6.53
N THR A 185 -16.64 -12.43 6.84
CA THR A 185 -15.75 -11.91 7.89
C THR A 185 -15.23 -10.52 7.54
N TYR A 186 -14.82 -10.30 6.28
CA TYR A 186 -14.33 -9.00 5.83
C TYR A 186 -15.41 -7.92 5.87
N ALA A 187 -16.63 -8.22 5.41
CA ALA A 187 -17.75 -7.29 5.45
C ALA A 187 -18.09 -6.90 6.91
N GLN A 188 -18.10 -7.87 7.82
CA GLN A 188 -18.38 -7.62 9.23
C GLN A 188 -17.31 -6.77 9.91
N THR A 189 -16.04 -6.93 9.54
CA THR A 189 -14.95 -6.13 10.13
C THR A 189 -14.85 -4.75 9.47
N CYS A 190 -14.94 -4.68 8.14
CA CYS A 190 -14.52 -3.52 7.36
C CYS A 190 -15.66 -2.68 6.78
N TYR A 191 -16.85 -3.25 6.61
CA TYR A 191 -18.05 -2.53 6.14
C TYR A 191 -19.02 -2.18 7.28
N ALA A 192 -18.89 -2.80 8.45
CA ALA A 192 -19.76 -2.50 9.59
C ALA A 192 -19.38 -1.14 10.24
N GLY A 193 -20.22 -0.12 10.02
CA GLY A 193 -20.12 1.18 10.69
C GLY A 193 -19.07 2.11 10.06
N ASN A 194 -19.55 2.97 9.15
CA ASN A 194 -18.82 3.82 8.19
C ASN A 194 -17.56 4.61 8.62
N ILE A 195 -17.08 4.61 9.88
CA ILE A 195 -15.94 5.46 10.27
C ILE A 195 -14.95 4.82 11.29
N GLN A 196 -15.23 3.69 11.95
CA GLN A 196 -14.39 3.25 13.09
C GLN A 196 -13.41 2.08 12.87
N ASN A 197 -13.58 1.23 11.85
CA ASN A 197 -12.75 0.02 11.71
C ASN A 197 -11.70 0.06 10.58
N SER A 198 -11.54 1.18 9.85
CA SER A 198 -10.55 1.28 8.75
C SER A 198 -9.08 1.20 9.22
N SER A 199 -8.83 1.28 10.54
CA SER A 199 -7.51 1.11 11.12
C SER A 199 -7.10 -0.35 11.32
N ASP A 200 -8.05 -1.30 11.29
CA ASP A 200 -7.75 -2.72 11.41
C ASP A 200 -6.79 -3.13 10.28
N ALA A 201 -5.76 -3.90 10.64
CA ALA A 201 -4.82 -4.46 9.68
C ALA A 201 -5.54 -5.33 8.64
N GLN A 202 -6.64 -5.99 9.02
CA GLN A 202 -7.43 -6.84 8.13
C GLN A 202 -8.08 -6.05 6.98
N CYS A 203 -8.46 -4.79 7.22
CA CYS A 203 -9.10 -3.94 6.21
C CYS A 203 -8.13 -3.31 5.21
N LYS A 204 -6.82 -3.56 5.37
CA LYS A 204 -5.78 -2.91 4.55
C LYS A 204 -5.42 -3.70 3.31
N THR A 205 -5.74 -4.99 3.19
CA THR A 205 -5.30 -5.79 2.03
C THR A 205 -5.81 -5.22 0.70
N PRO A 206 -7.12 -4.94 0.50
CA PRO A 206 -7.59 -4.37 -0.75
C PRO A 206 -7.15 -2.90 -0.97
N SER A 207 -7.24 -2.43 -2.22
CA SER A 207 -6.88 -1.06 -2.61
C SER A 207 -7.59 0.01 -1.75
N ILE A 208 -8.87 -0.20 -1.46
CA ILE A 208 -9.66 0.60 -0.52
C ILE A 208 -10.34 -0.34 0.49
N PRO A 209 -10.57 0.12 1.74
CA PRO A 209 -11.11 -0.74 2.79
C PRO A 209 -12.58 -1.13 2.59
N TYR A 210 -13.36 -0.28 1.93
CA TYR A 210 -14.77 -0.56 1.60
C TYR A 210 -15.18 0.24 0.37
N ILE A 211 -16.24 -0.20 -0.30
CA ILE A 211 -16.89 0.49 -1.42
C ILE A 211 -18.16 1.14 -0.88
N GLU A 212 -18.25 2.46 -1.03
CA GLU A 212 -19.44 3.21 -0.63
C GLU A 212 -20.60 2.94 -1.60
N SER A 213 -21.82 2.81 -1.07
CA SER A 213 -23.04 2.64 -1.85
C SER A 213 -24.09 3.65 -1.42
N GLU A 214 -24.87 4.14 -2.38
CA GLU A 214 -26.05 4.94 -2.12
C GLU A 214 -27.20 4.01 -1.68
N ILE A 215 -27.76 4.31 -0.51
CA ILE A 215 -28.82 3.50 0.11
C ILE A 215 -30.06 4.37 0.26
N ASN A 216 -31.14 4.01 -0.44
CA ASN A 216 -32.46 4.60 -0.25
C ASN A 216 -33.40 3.52 0.33
N ARG A 217 -33.92 3.75 1.53
CA ARG A 217 -34.79 2.82 2.28
C ARG A 217 -36.30 3.07 2.06
N GLU A 218 -36.65 4.04 1.23
CA GLU A 218 -38.02 4.43 0.90
C GLU A 218 -38.19 4.52 -0.62
N ALA A 219 -37.70 3.50 -1.34
CA ALA A 219 -37.81 3.43 -2.78
C ALA A 219 -39.14 2.80 -3.24
N ASP A 220 -39.50 3.07 -4.49
CA ASP A 220 -40.68 2.47 -5.11
C ASP A 220 -40.53 0.95 -5.28
N CYS A 221 -41.65 0.22 -5.16
CA CYS A 221 -41.70 -1.22 -5.41
C CYS A 221 -41.26 -1.52 -6.85
N PRO A 222 -40.28 -2.41 -7.08
CA PRO A 222 -39.79 -2.74 -8.43
C PRO A 222 -40.71 -3.72 -9.20
N PHE A 223 -41.84 -4.12 -8.60
CA PHE A 223 -42.78 -5.11 -9.12
C PHE A 223 -44.17 -4.49 -9.37
N ALA A 224 -45.13 -5.30 -9.82
CA ALA A 224 -46.49 -4.82 -10.04
C ALA A 224 -47.16 -4.29 -8.76
N ALA A 225 -48.15 -3.41 -8.93
CA ALA A 225 -48.88 -2.83 -7.83
C ALA A 225 -49.59 -3.92 -6.99
N GLY A 226 -49.42 -3.88 -5.66
CA GLY A 226 -49.99 -4.85 -4.73
C GLY A 226 -49.09 -6.03 -4.37
N VAL A 227 -47.91 -6.17 -5.02
CA VAL A 227 -46.95 -7.24 -4.70
C VAL A 227 -46.17 -6.94 -3.41
N CYS A 228 -45.60 -5.74 -3.32
CA CYS A 228 -44.82 -5.33 -2.16
C CYS A 228 -45.73 -4.91 -1.00
N THR A 229 -45.43 -5.37 0.22
CA THR A 229 -46.15 -4.96 1.43
C THR A 229 -45.60 -3.69 2.06
N HIS A 230 -44.34 -3.35 1.76
CA HIS A 230 -43.61 -2.21 2.30
C HIS A 230 -42.85 -1.48 1.18
N PRO A 231 -42.40 -0.22 1.40
CA PRO A 231 -41.45 0.44 0.52
C PRO A 231 -40.20 -0.40 0.29
N ALA A 232 -39.63 -0.31 -0.91
CA ALA A 232 -38.42 -1.03 -1.25
C ALA A 232 -37.17 -0.34 -0.67
N ILE A 233 -36.11 -1.11 -0.50
CA ILE A 233 -34.75 -0.60 -0.33
C ILE A 233 -33.99 -0.72 -1.66
N THR A 234 -33.35 0.35 -2.10
CA THR A 234 -32.40 0.32 -3.22
C THR A 234 -30.99 0.57 -2.75
N LEU A 235 -30.07 -0.27 -3.21
CA LEU A 235 -28.64 -0.25 -2.92
C LEU A 235 -27.90 -0.09 -4.24
N ASP A 236 -27.20 1.02 -4.41
CA ASP A 236 -26.50 1.36 -5.64
C ASP A 236 -25.03 1.64 -5.39
N THR A 237 -24.14 0.87 -6.01
CA THR A 237 -22.70 1.06 -5.84
C THR A 237 -22.17 2.31 -6.54
N GLY A 238 -22.96 2.92 -7.43
CA GLY A 238 -22.44 3.82 -8.45
C GLY A 238 -21.43 3.12 -9.36
N LEU A 239 -20.66 3.90 -10.12
CA LEU A 239 -19.65 3.39 -11.05
C LEU A 239 -18.34 3.04 -10.32
N MET A 240 -18.12 1.75 -10.06
CA MET A 240 -16.88 1.24 -9.46
C MET A 240 -15.78 1.11 -10.51
N ASP A 241 -14.76 1.96 -10.43
CA ASP A 241 -13.54 1.87 -11.24
C ASP A 241 -12.66 0.65 -10.87
N SER A 242 -12.26 -0.12 -11.88
CA SER A 242 -11.46 -1.34 -11.74
C SER A 242 -10.09 -1.12 -11.10
N SER A 243 -9.50 0.06 -11.26
CA SER A 243 -8.19 0.38 -10.71
C SER A 243 -8.27 0.94 -9.29
N ARG A 244 -9.16 1.92 -9.08
CA ARG A 244 -9.32 2.59 -7.79
C ARG A 244 -9.92 1.66 -6.74
N HIS A 245 -11.03 1.01 -7.05
CA HIS A 245 -11.80 0.22 -6.07
C HIS A 245 -11.32 -1.22 -5.97
N LEU A 246 -10.93 -1.83 -7.10
CA LEU A 246 -10.60 -3.26 -7.17
C LEU A 246 -9.10 -3.55 -7.28
N GLY A 247 -8.26 -2.51 -7.44
CA GLY A 247 -6.80 -2.64 -7.41
C GLY A 247 -6.17 -3.11 -8.71
N ILE A 248 -6.90 -3.25 -9.82
CA ILE A 248 -6.33 -3.62 -11.12
C ILE A 248 -5.56 -2.41 -11.67
N ASN A 249 -4.24 -2.35 -11.45
CA ASN A 249 -3.40 -1.17 -11.66
C ASN A 249 -3.14 -0.89 -13.15
N MET A 250 -4.11 -0.26 -13.80
CA MET A 250 -4.10 0.02 -15.22
C MET A 250 -4.18 1.52 -15.50
N GLY A 251 -3.56 1.94 -16.60
CA GLY A 251 -3.65 3.32 -17.07
C GLY A 251 -5.07 3.70 -17.51
N PRO A 252 -5.41 5.01 -17.60
CA PRO A 252 -6.77 5.48 -17.86
C PRO A 252 -7.45 4.88 -19.10
N LYS A 253 -6.69 4.61 -20.17
CA LYS A 253 -7.21 4.01 -21.42
C LYS A 253 -7.55 2.52 -21.32
N SER A 254 -7.20 1.87 -20.22
CA SER A 254 -7.36 0.42 -20.02
C SER A 254 -8.22 0.08 -18.82
N ARG A 255 -8.86 1.07 -18.19
CA ARG A 255 -9.78 0.88 -17.08
C ARG A 255 -11.18 0.53 -17.57
N LEU A 256 -11.95 -0.08 -16.69
CA LEU A 256 -13.38 -0.33 -16.86
C LEU A 256 -14.10 0.05 -15.57
N GLN A 257 -15.36 0.42 -15.69
CA GLN A 257 -16.23 0.67 -14.55
C GLN A 257 -17.38 -0.34 -14.55
N VAL A 258 -17.79 -0.76 -13.36
CA VAL A 258 -18.94 -1.66 -13.15
C VAL A 258 -19.84 -1.10 -12.06
N ARG A 259 -21.15 -1.21 -12.23
CA ARG A 259 -22.17 -0.82 -11.25
C ARG A 259 -23.08 -2.00 -10.98
N LYS A 260 -23.41 -2.20 -9.71
CA LYS A 260 -24.45 -3.13 -9.26
C LYS A 260 -25.54 -2.31 -8.59
N LYS A 261 -26.79 -2.54 -8.99
CA LYS A 261 -27.97 -1.97 -8.34
C LYS A 261 -28.87 -3.11 -7.89
N THR A 262 -29.24 -3.09 -6.62
CA THR A 262 -30.15 -4.07 -6.02
C THR A 262 -31.36 -3.34 -5.44
N SER A 263 -32.56 -3.83 -5.73
CA SER A 263 -33.81 -3.31 -5.15
C SER A 263 -34.57 -4.46 -4.50
N CYS A 264 -34.95 -4.33 -3.23
CA CYS A 264 -35.61 -5.40 -2.48
C CYS A 264 -36.83 -4.88 -1.72
N ALA A 265 -37.89 -5.67 -1.64
CA ALA A 265 -39.08 -5.35 -0.85
C ALA A 265 -39.69 -6.62 -0.22
N PRO A 266 -40.20 -6.54 1.02
CA PRO A 266 -41.01 -7.59 1.60
C PRO A 266 -42.28 -7.85 0.78
N ILE A 267 -42.69 -9.12 0.73
CA ILE A 267 -43.86 -9.60 -0.01
C ILE A 267 -44.70 -10.50 0.89
N ASP A 268 -46.02 -10.50 0.71
CA ASP A 268 -46.91 -11.39 1.46
C ASP A 268 -46.93 -12.79 0.82
N MET A 269 -46.02 -13.66 1.26
CA MET A 269 -45.94 -15.04 0.76
C MET A 269 -47.24 -15.81 0.97
N GLU A 270 -47.99 -15.53 2.04
CA GLU A 270 -49.20 -16.26 2.38
C GLU A 270 -50.32 -15.98 1.36
N ALA A 271 -50.34 -14.78 0.74
CA ALA A 271 -51.26 -14.44 -0.34
C ALA A 271 -51.07 -15.28 -1.61
N TYR A 272 -49.89 -15.87 -1.79
CA TYR A 272 -49.55 -16.78 -2.90
C TYR A 272 -49.60 -18.26 -2.51
N SER A 273 -50.12 -18.57 -1.32
CA SER A 273 -50.08 -19.92 -0.76
C SER A 273 -51.43 -20.65 -0.82
N THR A 274 -51.37 -21.98 -0.83
CA THR A 274 -52.55 -22.81 -0.61
C THR A 274 -52.82 -23.01 0.88
N GLU A 275 -54.03 -23.46 1.22
CA GLU A 275 -54.22 -24.11 2.52
C GLU A 275 -53.41 -25.42 2.62
N TRP A 276 -53.19 -25.89 3.85
CA TRP A 276 -52.56 -27.18 4.09
C TRP A 276 -53.39 -28.30 3.47
N THR A 277 -52.78 -29.12 2.63
CA THR A 277 -53.46 -30.21 1.93
C THR A 277 -52.65 -31.51 1.98
N SER A 278 -53.34 -32.65 2.04
CA SER A 278 -52.71 -33.96 1.84
C SER A 278 -52.54 -34.30 0.35
N GLU A 279 -53.05 -33.46 -0.56
CA GLU A 279 -52.89 -33.64 -1.99
C GLU A 279 -51.44 -33.32 -2.41
N ILE A 280 -50.81 -34.30 -3.04
CA ILE A 280 -49.42 -34.20 -3.49
C ILE A 280 -49.43 -33.66 -4.91
N GLN A 281 -48.93 -32.43 -5.09
CA GLN A 281 -48.80 -31.84 -6.42
C GLN A 281 -47.57 -32.44 -7.14
N PRO A 282 -47.63 -32.60 -8.48
CA PRO A 282 -46.47 -33.05 -9.25
C PRO A 282 -45.23 -32.19 -9.00
N GLY A 283 -44.08 -32.83 -8.77
CA GLY A 283 -42.80 -32.18 -8.47
C GLY A 283 -42.50 -32.02 -6.99
N THR A 284 -43.42 -32.38 -6.08
CA THR A 284 -43.19 -32.37 -4.62
C THR A 284 -42.05 -33.30 -4.22
N GLU A 285 -41.92 -34.42 -4.91
CA GLU A 285 -40.85 -35.41 -4.75
C GLU A 285 -39.44 -34.85 -4.99
N MET A 286 -39.31 -33.72 -5.71
CA MET A 286 -38.01 -33.07 -5.90
C MET A 286 -37.56 -32.29 -4.66
N PHE A 287 -38.51 -31.82 -3.84
CA PHE A 287 -38.22 -31.07 -2.62
C PHE A 287 -38.08 -32.00 -1.41
N PHE A 288 -38.77 -33.13 -1.43
CA PHE A 288 -38.75 -34.13 -0.35
C PHE A 288 -38.39 -35.50 -0.90
N PRO A 289 -37.18 -36.02 -0.62
CA PRO A 289 -36.77 -37.35 -1.10
C PRO A 289 -37.53 -38.48 -0.41
N THR A 290 -38.27 -38.19 0.66
CA THR A 290 -39.11 -39.16 1.38
C THR A 290 -40.37 -38.45 1.84
N LEU A 291 -41.52 -39.04 1.52
CA LEU A 291 -42.84 -38.55 1.90
C LEU A 291 -43.34 -39.40 3.08
N PHE A 292 -43.74 -38.74 4.17
CA PHE A 292 -44.21 -39.44 5.37
C PHE A 292 -45.73 -39.70 5.31
N PRO A 293 -46.23 -40.78 5.94
CA PRO A 293 -47.66 -40.98 6.10
C PRO A 293 -48.29 -39.81 6.87
N ASN A 294 -49.46 -39.32 6.41
CA ASN A 294 -50.18 -38.17 6.97
C ASN A 294 -49.43 -36.82 6.90
N ASP A 295 -48.40 -36.71 6.06
CA ASP A 295 -47.80 -35.43 5.74
C ASP A 295 -48.81 -34.53 5.02
N THR A 296 -48.80 -33.25 5.36
CA THR A 296 -49.59 -32.24 4.65
C THR A 296 -48.66 -31.15 4.16
N PHE A 297 -48.99 -30.63 2.99
CA PHE A 297 -48.17 -29.70 2.25
C PHE A 297 -48.87 -28.37 2.08
N LYS A 298 -48.07 -27.31 2.12
CA LYS A 298 -48.48 -25.96 1.77
C LYS A 298 -47.64 -25.48 0.61
N TYR A 299 -48.28 -25.18 -0.51
CA TYR A 299 -47.62 -24.79 -1.76
C TYR A 299 -47.67 -23.27 -1.92
N TYR A 300 -46.60 -22.68 -2.45
CA TYR A 300 -46.49 -21.25 -2.73
C TYR A 300 -46.26 -21.06 -4.22
N SER A 301 -47.15 -20.35 -4.90
CA SER A 301 -47.19 -20.22 -6.36
C SER A 301 -46.99 -18.77 -6.79
N MET A 302 -45.72 -18.42 -7.05
CA MET A 302 -45.29 -17.11 -7.57
C MET A 302 -44.60 -17.26 -8.94
N GLY A 303 -44.82 -18.42 -9.56
CA GLY A 303 -44.13 -18.91 -10.74
C GLY A 303 -43.89 -20.42 -10.70
N SER A 304 -43.84 -21.03 -11.88
CA SER A 304 -43.46 -22.45 -12.02
C SER A 304 -41.99 -22.65 -11.66
N SER A 305 -41.66 -23.75 -10.97
CA SER A 305 -40.26 -24.10 -10.70
C SER A 305 -39.63 -24.78 -11.91
N TRP A 306 -38.36 -24.46 -12.14
CA TRP A 306 -37.57 -24.99 -13.26
C TRP A 306 -36.25 -25.56 -12.76
N LEU A 307 -35.77 -26.60 -13.44
CA LEU A 307 -34.46 -27.18 -13.22
C LEU A 307 -33.87 -27.62 -14.56
N PHE A 308 -32.65 -27.18 -14.85
CA PHE A 308 -31.94 -27.49 -16.11
C PHE A 308 -32.76 -27.22 -17.38
N GLY A 309 -33.53 -26.13 -17.39
CA GLY A 309 -34.35 -25.74 -18.54
C GLY A 309 -35.64 -26.55 -18.74
N ALA A 310 -36.04 -27.37 -17.77
CA ALA A 310 -37.32 -28.07 -17.77
C ALA A 310 -38.20 -27.64 -16.59
N PRO A 311 -39.52 -27.46 -16.79
CA PRO A 311 -40.45 -27.23 -15.69
C PRO A 311 -40.58 -28.50 -14.84
N ILE A 312 -40.49 -28.34 -13.52
CA ILE A 312 -40.55 -29.44 -12.55
C ILE A 312 -41.83 -29.42 -11.71
N SER A 313 -42.41 -28.24 -11.50
CA SER A 313 -43.66 -28.07 -10.76
C SER A 313 -44.33 -26.74 -11.10
N ASN A 314 -45.63 -26.65 -10.82
CA ASN A 314 -46.43 -25.42 -11.00
C ASN A 314 -46.38 -24.48 -9.79
N PHE A 315 -45.61 -24.82 -8.76
CA PHE A 315 -45.41 -24.01 -7.56
C PHE A 315 -43.93 -23.66 -7.42
N THR A 316 -43.63 -22.58 -6.70
CA THR A 316 -42.26 -22.08 -6.49
C THR A 316 -41.61 -22.71 -5.25
N PHE A 317 -42.37 -22.83 -4.17
CA PHE A 317 -41.93 -23.43 -2.91
C PHE A 317 -42.99 -24.36 -2.34
N VAL A 318 -42.56 -25.31 -1.52
CA VAL A 318 -43.45 -26.20 -0.78
C VAL A 318 -42.92 -26.40 0.63
N MET A 319 -43.82 -26.39 1.61
CA MET A 319 -43.53 -26.67 3.01
C MET A 319 -44.32 -27.89 3.46
N SER A 320 -43.67 -28.79 4.20
CA SER A 320 -44.30 -29.95 4.83
C SER A 320 -44.56 -29.64 6.31
N ASN A 321 -45.70 -30.11 6.84
CA ASN A 321 -46.01 -29.93 8.26
C ASN A 321 -45.00 -30.66 9.14
N TYR A 322 -44.53 -31.84 8.73
CA TYR A 322 -43.48 -32.58 9.41
C TYR A 322 -42.16 -31.81 9.43
N SER A 323 -41.83 -31.16 8.31
CA SER A 323 -40.67 -30.28 8.27
C SER A 323 -40.77 -29.18 9.34
N LEU A 324 -41.97 -28.64 9.61
CA LEU A 324 -42.25 -27.67 10.70
C LEU A 324 -42.06 -28.22 12.11
N TYR A 325 -42.23 -29.52 12.33
CA TYR A 325 -42.04 -30.13 13.65
C TYR A 325 -40.62 -30.65 13.89
N VAL A 326 -39.95 -31.13 12.83
CA VAL A 326 -38.70 -31.91 12.95
C VAL A 326 -37.44 -31.08 12.65
N ASN A 327 -37.54 -30.03 11.82
CA ASN A 327 -36.37 -29.21 11.51
C ASN A 327 -35.89 -28.44 12.77
N GLY A 328 -34.65 -28.74 13.18
CA GLY A 328 -34.05 -28.25 14.41
C GLY A 328 -33.30 -26.92 14.27
N LEU A 329 -33.30 -26.31 13.08
CA LEU A 329 -32.61 -25.03 12.87
C LEU A 329 -33.51 -23.85 13.27
N PRO A 330 -33.00 -22.84 14.01
CA PRO A 330 -33.79 -21.67 14.39
C PRO A 330 -34.26 -20.85 13.19
N TYR A 331 -33.43 -20.74 12.15
CA TYR A 331 -33.78 -20.15 10.86
C TYR A 331 -33.55 -21.19 9.77
N THR A 332 -34.37 -21.15 8.72
CA THR A 332 -34.07 -21.81 7.44
C THR A 332 -34.23 -20.79 6.33
N PHE A 333 -33.10 -20.28 5.83
CA PHE A 333 -33.04 -19.27 4.79
C PHE A 333 -32.87 -19.91 3.41
N GLY A 334 -33.71 -19.52 2.45
CA GLY A 334 -33.73 -20.04 1.10
C GLY A 334 -33.69 -18.94 0.05
N VAL A 335 -33.31 -19.32 -1.18
CA VAL A 335 -33.38 -18.46 -2.35
C VAL A 335 -33.77 -19.23 -3.59
N ARG A 336 -34.57 -18.59 -4.45
CA ARG A 336 -34.72 -18.98 -5.86
C ARG A 336 -34.56 -17.75 -6.73
N THR A 337 -33.83 -17.89 -7.84
CA THR A 337 -33.54 -16.80 -8.77
C THR A 337 -34.05 -17.14 -10.17
N ALA A 338 -34.62 -16.14 -10.83
CA ALA A 338 -35.02 -16.14 -12.23
C ALA A 338 -34.16 -15.14 -13.01
N TYR A 339 -33.54 -15.60 -14.09
CA TYR A 339 -32.70 -14.79 -14.96
C TYR A 339 -33.47 -14.38 -16.21
N ALA A 340 -33.59 -13.08 -16.46
CA ALA A 340 -34.47 -12.53 -17.50
C ALA A 340 -34.20 -13.08 -18.91
N LYS A 341 -32.96 -13.49 -19.20
CA LYS A 341 -32.52 -13.99 -20.52
C LYS A 341 -31.92 -15.39 -20.52
N ASN A 342 -32.00 -16.11 -19.39
CA ASN A 342 -31.46 -17.46 -19.31
C ASN A 342 -32.35 -18.37 -18.45
N PHE A 343 -33.30 -19.02 -19.12
CA PHE A 343 -34.25 -19.93 -18.47
C PHE A 343 -33.60 -21.25 -18.02
N THR A 344 -32.50 -21.69 -18.61
CA THR A 344 -31.85 -22.95 -18.24
C THR A 344 -31.18 -22.88 -16.87
N GLU A 345 -30.67 -21.70 -16.53
CA GLU A 345 -30.04 -21.39 -15.24
C GLU A 345 -31.06 -20.88 -14.20
N SER A 346 -32.28 -20.58 -14.63
CA SER A 346 -33.33 -20.07 -13.75
C SER A 346 -33.92 -21.20 -12.89
N GLY A 347 -34.08 -20.94 -11.59
CA GLY A 347 -34.71 -21.86 -10.66
C GLY A 347 -36.24 -21.78 -10.67
N PHE A 348 -36.83 -20.73 -11.25
CA PHE A 348 -38.25 -20.57 -11.43
C PHE A 348 -38.55 -19.58 -12.56
N PHE A 349 -39.78 -19.59 -13.06
CA PHE A 349 -40.29 -18.63 -14.04
C PHE A 349 -41.31 -17.70 -13.36
N PRO A 350 -41.00 -16.41 -13.14
CA PRO A 350 -41.86 -15.51 -12.39
C PRO A 350 -43.22 -15.30 -13.05
N ASP A 351 -44.27 -15.22 -12.25
CA ASP A 351 -45.58 -14.79 -12.73
C ASP A 351 -45.55 -13.33 -13.19
N GLN A 352 -46.60 -12.90 -13.91
CA GLN A 352 -46.66 -11.59 -14.56
C GLN A 352 -46.36 -10.42 -13.60
N ASP A 353 -46.74 -10.55 -12.34
CA ASP A 353 -46.59 -9.51 -11.32
C ASP A 353 -45.13 -9.33 -10.85
N LEU A 354 -44.32 -10.38 -10.94
CA LEU A 354 -42.90 -10.42 -10.55
C LEU A 354 -41.95 -10.39 -11.76
N ASN A 355 -42.47 -10.56 -12.97
CA ASN A 355 -41.67 -10.68 -14.18
C ASN A 355 -41.00 -9.35 -14.55
N ARG A 356 -39.68 -9.37 -14.71
CA ARG A 356 -38.84 -8.24 -15.11
C ARG A 356 -37.91 -8.69 -16.23
N THR A 357 -37.77 -7.84 -17.26
CA THR A 357 -36.93 -8.13 -18.44
C THR A 357 -35.58 -7.42 -18.42
N ASP A 358 -35.44 -6.42 -17.54
CA ASP A 358 -34.26 -5.56 -17.36
C ASP A 358 -33.52 -5.84 -16.04
N ALA A 359 -33.92 -6.88 -15.30
CA ALA A 359 -33.30 -7.28 -14.03
C ALA A 359 -33.48 -8.77 -13.75
N ASP A 360 -32.55 -9.36 -13.00
CA ASP A 360 -32.71 -10.72 -12.47
C ASP A 360 -33.53 -10.67 -11.18
N VAL A 361 -34.48 -11.60 -11.01
CA VAL A 361 -35.41 -11.60 -9.87
C VAL A 361 -35.05 -12.72 -8.91
N SER A 362 -34.85 -12.39 -7.64
CA SER A 362 -34.58 -13.37 -6.58
C SER A 362 -35.63 -13.30 -5.49
N LEU A 363 -36.15 -14.45 -5.08
CA LEU A 363 -37.04 -14.61 -3.94
C LEU A 363 -36.23 -15.17 -2.77
N LEU A 364 -36.06 -14.35 -1.74
CA LEU A 364 -35.41 -14.71 -0.48
C LEU A 364 -36.51 -15.15 0.50
N THR A 365 -36.43 -16.37 1.01
CA THR A 365 -37.47 -16.93 1.88
C THR A 365 -36.91 -17.32 3.24
N LEU A 366 -37.71 -17.13 4.29
CA LEU A 366 -37.32 -17.47 5.65
C LEU A 366 -38.42 -18.28 6.33
N ASN A 367 -38.06 -19.48 6.78
CA ASN A 367 -38.84 -20.19 7.79
C ASN A 367 -38.21 -19.87 9.15
N ASN A 368 -38.92 -19.07 9.95
CA ASN A 368 -38.47 -18.58 11.26
C ASN A 368 -39.08 -19.42 12.39
N ARG A 369 -38.21 -20.05 13.20
CA ARG A 369 -38.59 -20.84 14.39
C ARG A 369 -37.97 -20.31 15.67
N VAL A 370 -37.35 -19.14 15.60
CA VAL A 370 -36.75 -18.52 16.78
C VAL A 370 -37.85 -18.14 17.76
N ALA A 371 -37.61 -18.45 19.03
CA ALA A 371 -38.39 -17.94 20.13
C ALA A 371 -37.78 -16.63 20.63
N TYR A 372 -38.49 -15.52 20.43
CA TYR A 372 -38.04 -14.21 20.85
C TYR A 372 -38.52 -13.89 22.27
N THR A 373 -37.70 -13.19 23.04
CA THR A 373 -38.07 -12.72 24.39
C THR A 373 -39.05 -11.53 24.38
N GLY A 374 -39.50 -11.11 23.20
CA GLY A 374 -40.44 -10.02 22.97
C GLY A 374 -40.93 -10.02 21.52
N ARG A 375 -42.01 -9.29 21.25
CA ARG A 375 -42.66 -9.21 19.94
C ARG A 375 -41.71 -8.65 18.87
N VAL A 376 -41.78 -9.19 17.65
CA VAL A 376 -41.00 -8.74 16.49
C VAL A 376 -41.95 -8.33 15.36
N ASP A 377 -42.02 -7.03 15.09
CA ASP A 377 -42.87 -6.43 14.04
C ASP A 377 -42.15 -6.24 12.70
N ASP A 378 -40.94 -6.80 12.55
CA ASP A 378 -40.22 -6.78 11.28
C ASP A 378 -40.92 -7.66 10.23
N PRO A 379 -41.17 -7.19 9.00
CA PRO A 379 -41.94 -7.91 7.99
C PRO A 379 -41.26 -9.14 7.39
N PHE A 380 -39.97 -9.35 7.64
CA PHE A 380 -39.27 -10.54 7.18
C PHE A 380 -39.18 -11.60 8.27
N PHE A 381 -39.02 -11.20 9.52
CA PHE A 381 -38.95 -12.15 10.63
C PHE A 381 -40.32 -12.46 11.26
N GLU A 382 -41.24 -11.50 11.32
CA GLU A 382 -42.61 -11.57 11.87
C GLU A 382 -42.79 -12.56 13.02
N ALA A 383 -42.79 -12.09 14.26
CA ALA A 383 -43.04 -12.93 15.45
C ALA A 383 -44.05 -12.29 16.39
N HIS A 384 -45.34 -12.55 16.12
CA HIS A 384 -46.47 -11.97 16.85
C HIS A 384 -47.21 -12.96 17.75
N LEU A 385 -47.00 -14.28 17.59
CA LEU A 385 -47.69 -15.27 18.41
C LEU A 385 -47.00 -15.39 19.75
N ASN A 386 -47.67 -14.97 20.82
CA ASN A 386 -47.23 -15.31 22.17
C ASN A 386 -47.55 -16.79 22.43
N SER A 387 -46.57 -17.64 22.12
CA SER A 387 -46.58 -19.05 22.43
C SER A 387 -45.82 -19.25 23.75
N GLY A 388 -46.40 -18.78 24.86
CA GLY A 388 -45.91 -19.12 26.20
C GLY A 388 -45.82 -20.65 26.37
N GLY A 389 -44.78 -21.14 27.06
CA GLY A 389 -44.55 -22.58 27.20
C GLY A 389 -43.57 -22.96 28.31
N ASN A 390 -43.24 -24.25 28.45
CA ASN A 390 -42.42 -24.79 29.55
C ASN A 390 -41.00 -24.22 29.66
N ARG A 391 -40.52 -23.44 28.67
CA ARG A 391 -39.13 -22.99 28.55
C ARG A 391 -38.94 -21.49 28.81
N LEU A 392 -39.93 -20.69 28.44
CA LEU A 392 -40.01 -19.24 28.67
C LEU A 392 -41.46 -18.91 29.01
N ALA A 393 -41.67 -18.13 30.07
CA ALA A 393 -43.01 -17.75 30.52
C ALA A 393 -43.78 -17.00 29.41
N ASP A 394 -43.10 -16.11 28.70
CA ASP A 394 -43.56 -15.46 27.49
C ASP A 394 -42.50 -15.64 26.39
N ALA A 395 -42.93 -16.13 25.24
CA ALA A 395 -42.08 -16.27 24.05
C ALA A 395 -42.89 -15.96 22.80
N TRP A 396 -42.29 -15.18 21.91
CA TRP A 396 -42.90 -14.75 20.67
C TRP A 396 -42.33 -15.58 19.52
N VAL A 397 -43.19 -16.23 18.76
CA VAL A 397 -42.83 -17.06 17.60
C VAL A 397 -43.54 -16.55 16.36
N SER A 398 -43.07 -16.99 15.19
CA SER A 398 -43.68 -16.57 13.92
C SER A 398 -45.10 -17.07 13.76
N ASP A 399 -45.99 -16.19 13.31
CA ASP A 399 -47.34 -16.47 12.82
C ASP A 399 -47.36 -16.93 11.36
N LYS A 400 -46.23 -16.82 10.66
CA LYS A 400 -46.12 -17.14 9.24
C LYS A 400 -45.40 -18.47 9.05
N THR A 401 -45.85 -19.27 8.08
CA THR A 401 -45.14 -20.51 7.75
C THR A 401 -43.87 -20.19 6.96
N LEU A 402 -43.95 -19.23 6.05
CA LEU A 402 -42.85 -18.77 5.23
C LEU A 402 -43.01 -17.27 4.99
N THR A 403 -41.98 -16.49 5.25
CA THR A 403 -41.91 -15.07 4.89
C THR A 403 -40.98 -14.87 3.69
N GLY A 404 -41.10 -13.73 3.01
CA GLY A 404 -40.39 -13.51 1.75
C GLY A 404 -39.99 -12.06 1.50
N ILE A 405 -38.82 -11.89 0.89
CA ILE A 405 -38.37 -10.64 0.26
C ILE A 405 -38.14 -10.95 -1.21
N ALA A 406 -38.74 -10.16 -2.09
CA ALA A 406 -38.44 -10.20 -3.51
C ALA A 406 -37.42 -9.11 -3.85
N CYS A 407 -36.40 -9.46 -4.63
CA CYS A 407 -35.32 -8.58 -5.01
C CYS A 407 -35.07 -8.60 -6.51
N THR A 408 -34.62 -7.48 -7.06
CA THR A 408 -34.10 -7.34 -8.41
C THR A 408 -32.61 -7.00 -8.39
N GLU A 409 -31.78 -7.71 -9.16
CA GLU A 409 -30.36 -7.38 -9.38
C GLU A 409 -30.17 -6.85 -10.81
N GLN A 410 -29.50 -5.69 -10.93
CA GLN A 410 -29.13 -5.08 -12.20
C GLN A 410 -27.64 -4.73 -12.22
N TYR A 411 -27.04 -4.80 -13.40
CA TYR A 411 -25.63 -4.55 -13.63
C TYR A 411 -25.42 -3.60 -14.81
N GLN A 412 -24.35 -2.83 -14.75
CA GLN A 412 -23.95 -1.93 -15.82
C GLN A 412 -22.43 -1.89 -15.95
N PHE A 413 -21.92 -2.03 -17.17
CA PHE A 413 -20.51 -1.86 -17.48
C PHE A 413 -20.31 -0.57 -18.27
N CYS A 414 -19.23 0.15 -17.99
CA CYS A 414 -18.89 1.40 -18.66
C CYS A 414 -17.42 1.48 -19.02
N ASN A 415 -17.15 2.08 -20.18
CA ASN A 415 -15.82 2.42 -20.65
C ASN A 415 -15.52 3.89 -20.33
N PRO A 416 -14.68 4.19 -19.31
CA PRO A 416 -14.34 5.57 -18.97
C PRO A 416 -13.36 6.23 -19.95
N ALA A 417 -12.72 5.46 -20.84
CA ALA A 417 -11.76 5.98 -21.82
C ALA A 417 -12.43 6.55 -23.08
N SER A 418 -13.69 6.15 -23.32
CA SER A 418 -14.52 6.61 -24.42
C SER A 418 -15.70 7.39 -23.86
N THR A 419 -16.06 8.49 -24.51
CA THR A 419 -17.19 9.33 -24.07
C THR A 419 -18.32 9.29 -25.10
N ASP A 420 -19.55 9.38 -24.60
CA ASP A 420 -20.72 9.64 -25.43
C ASP A 420 -20.76 11.10 -25.92
N SER A 421 -21.77 11.44 -26.72
CA SER A 421 -21.96 12.80 -27.23
C SER A 421 -22.22 13.84 -26.12
N GLY A 422 -22.59 13.40 -24.91
CA GLY A 422 -22.77 14.24 -23.73
C GLY A 422 -21.54 14.37 -22.85
N GLY A 423 -20.40 13.75 -23.22
CA GLY A 423 -19.15 13.78 -22.44
C GLY A 423 -19.14 12.82 -21.24
N SER A 424 -20.12 11.94 -21.12
CA SER A 424 -20.18 10.90 -20.08
C SER A 424 -19.49 9.61 -20.55
N PRO A 425 -19.00 8.75 -19.63
CA PRO A 425 -18.46 7.44 -19.98
C PRO A 425 -19.42 6.64 -20.85
N LEU A 426 -18.89 5.94 -21.87
CA LEU A 426 -19.70 5.10 -22.74
C LEU A 426 -20.17 3.85 -21.97
N CYS A 427 -21.46 3.79 -21.65
CA CYS A 427 -22.05 2.76 -20.79
C CYS A 427 -23.04 1.85 -21.55
N GLY A 428 -23.10 0.58 -21.13
CA GLY A 428 -24.18 -0.33 -21.49
C GLY A 428 -25.49 0.03 -20.76
N PRO A 429 -26.63 -0.56 -21.16
CA PRO A 429 -27.88 -0.38 -20.44
C PRO A 429 -27.80 -1.00 -19.04
N LEU A 430 -28.41 -0.36 -18.03
CA LEU A 430 -28.58 -1.03 -16.73
C LEU A 430 -29.54 -2.20 -16.93
N GLY A 431 -29.05 -3.43 -16.75
CA GLY A 431 -29.73 -4.64 -17.21
C GLY A 431 -29.47 -5.86 -16.35
N ALA A 432 -30.03 -7.01 -16.76
CA ALA A 432 -29.84 -8.31 -16.12
C ALA A 432 -28.42 -8.86 -16.36
N LEU A 433 -27.99 -9.86 -15.58
CA LEU A 433 -26.65 -10.46 -15.71
C LEU A 433 -26.38 -10.98 -17.12
N TYR A 434 -27.35 -11.66 -17.73
CA TYR A 434 -27.21 -12.28 -19.05
C TYR A 434 -27.42 -11.30 -20.22
N ASP A 435 -27.62 -10.00 -19.94
CA ASP A 435 -27.38 -8.95 -20.95
C ASP A 435 -25.89 -8.82 -21.29
N TYR A 436 -25.02 -9.32 -20.41
CA TYR A 436 -23.57 -9.24 -20.48
C TYR A 436 -22.97 -10.64 -20.65
N ASP A 437 -22.77 -11.04 -21.90
CA ASP A 437 -22.12 -12.31 -22.23
C ASP A 437 -20.69 -12.36 -21.67
N LEU A 438 -20.27 -13.53 -21.17
CA LEU A 438 -18.94 -13.70 -20.58
C LEU A 438 -17.83 -13.54 -21.62
N THR A 439 -18.03 -14.04 -22.83
CA THR A 439 -16.96 -14.15 -23.84
C THR A 439 -16.89 -12.93 -24.75
N THR A 440 -18.05 -12.34 -25.02
CA THR A 440 -18.27 -11.26 -25.98
C THR A 440 -18.83 -10.01 -25.29
N PRO A 441 -17.99 -8.99 -25.02
CA PRO A 441 -18.50 -7.74 -24.46
C PRO A 441 -19.46 -7.04 -25.43
N PRO A 442 -20.44 -6.27 -24.93
CA PRO A 442 -21.31 -5.47 -25.78
C PRO A 442 -20.51 -4.52 -26.69
N ALA A 443 -20.75 -4.60 -28.01
CA ALA A 443 -20.07 -3.77 -29.00
C ALA A 443 -20.22 -2.26 -28.71
N ALA A 444 -21.34 -1.87 -28.10
CA ALA A 444 -21.63 -0.50 -27.68
C ALA A 444 -20.60 0.08 -26.68
N LEU A 445 -19.81 -0.75 -25.98
CA LEU A 445 -18.78 -0.29 -25.05
C LEU A 445 -17.46 0.10 -25.73
N ALA A 446 -17.27 -0.29 -27.00
CA ALA A 446 -16.05 -0.02 -27.77
C ALA A 446 -14.74 -0.34 -27.00
N LEU A 447 -14.66 -1.54 -26.42
CA LEU A 447 -13.54 -1.97 -25.58
C LEU A 447 -12.30 -2.32 -26.42
N ASN A 448 -11.12 -1.94 -25.94
CA ASN A 448 -9.86 -2.48 -26.44
C ASN A 448 -9.55 -3.86 -25.82
N ALA A 449 -8.57 -4.60 -26.37
CA ALA A 449 -8.24 -5.97 -25.94
C ALA A 449 -8.05 -6.12 -24.42
N ARG A 450 -7.37 -5.17 -23.80
CA ARG A 450 -7.10 -5.13 -22.36
C ARG A 450 -8.33 -4.78 -21.52
N GLN A 451 -9.19 -3.90 -22.02
CA GLN A 451 -10.51 -3.66 -21.42
C GLN A 451 -11.41 -4.88 -21.57
N THR A 452 -11.31 -5.63 -22.66
CA THR A 452 -12.04 -6.89 -22.86
C THR A 452 -11.59 -7.95 -21.85
N ALA A 453 -10.29 -8.10 -21.58
CA ALA A 453 -9.81 -8.97 -20.51
C ALA A 453 -10.34 -8.53 -19.13
N THR A 454 -10.33 -7.21 -18.86
CA THR A 454 -10.88 -6.66 -17.61
C THR A 454 -12.38 -6.92 -17.49
N TYR A 455 -13.11 -6.78 -18.59
CA TYR A 455 -14.54 -7.07 -18.66
C TYR A 455 -14.83 -8.54 -18.35
N ARG A 456 -14.10 -9.48 -18.95
CA ARG A 456 -14.26 -10.91 -18.70
C ARG A 456 -14.08 -11.24 -17.22
N LEU A 457 -12.99 -10.74 -16.63
CA LEU A 457 -12.71 -10.88 -15.20
C LEU A 457 -13.87 -10.31 -14.36
N LEU A 458 -14.26 -9.05 -14.58
CA LEU A 458 -15.30 -8.41 -13.78
C LEU A 458 -16.68 -9.05 -13.96
N ARG A 459 -17.04 -9.50 -15.17
CA ARG A 459 -18.28 -10.22 -15.42
C ARG A 459 -18.29 -11.54 -14.64
N ASP A 460 -17.20 -12.29 -14.68
CA ASP A 460 -17.07 -13.54 -13.92
C ASP A 460 -17.17 -13.31 -12.40
N MET A 461 -16.54 -12.24 -11.91
CA MET A 461 -16.71 -11.82 -10.51
C MET A 461 -18.16 -11.49 -10.20
N VAL A 462 -18.83 -10.67 -11.02
CA VAL A 462 -20.24 -10.31 -10.83
C VAL A 462 -21.16 -11.55 -10.81
N TYR A 463 -20.90 -12.55 -11.65
CA TYR A 463 -21.63 -13.82 -11.66
C TYR A 463 -21.53 -14.56 -10.31
N SER A 464 -20.35 -14.54 -9.69
CA SER A 464 -20.14 -15.15 -8.37
C SER A 464 -20.83 -14.38 -7.24
N LEU A 465 -21.24 -13.13 -7.47
CA LEU A 465 -21.76 -12.23 -6.43
C LEU A 465 -23.29 -12.11 -6.37
N ARG A 466 -24.00 -13.01 -7.05
CA ARG A 466 -25.46 -13.12 -7.01
C ARG A 466 -25.94 -13.66 -5.67
N PHE A 467 -27.18 -13.35 -5.28
CA PHE A 467 -27.75 -13.88 -4.03
C PHE A 467 -27.73 -15.41 -3.96
N ASN A 468 -28.02 -16.09 -5.07
CA ASN A 468 -28.01 -17.55 -5.13
C ASN A 468 -26.67 -18.14 -4.68
N SER A 469 -25.55 -17.56 -5.14
CA SER A 469 -24.21 -18.04 -4.82
C SER A 469 -23.93 -17.99 -3.31
N PHE A 470 -24.17 -16.85 -2.65
CA PHE A 470 -23.88 -16.71 -1.22
C PHE A 470 -24.74 -17.62 -0.35
N ILE A 471 -26.03 -17.72 -0.65
CA ILE A 471 -26.97 -18.49 0.17
C ILE A 471 -26.71 -19.99 0.04
N MET A 472 -26.29 -20.46 -1.14
CA MET A 472 -25.89 -21.86 -1.35
C MET A 472 -24.77 -22.28 -0.39
N PHE A 473 -23.80 -21.39 -0.11
CA PHE A 473 -22.63 -21.72 0.73
C PHE A 473 -22.75 -21.29 2.19
N LEU A 474 -23.23 -20.08 2.47
CA LEU A 474 -23.32 -19.54 3.83
C LEU A 474 -24.63 -19.89 4.53
N LYS A 475 -25.70 -20.20 3.78
CA LYS A 475 -27.02 -20.53 4.33
C LYS A 475 -27.44 -19.49 5.39
N ASN A 476 -27.73 -19.93 6.62
CA ASN A 476 -28.15 -19.07 7.72
C ASN A 476 -27.02 -18.21 8.32
N GLU A 477 -25.74 -18.52 8.07
CA GLU A 477 -24.61 -17.72 8.60
C GLU A 477 -24.56 -16.31 7.99
N ILE A 478 -25.22 -16.12 6.85
CA ILE A 478 -25.32 -14.82 6.19
C ILE A 478 -26.20 -13.84 6.97
N LEU A 479 -27.16 -14.33 7.76
CA LEU A 479 -28.12 -13.48 8.48
C LEU A 479 -27.44 -12.80 9.68
N ALA A 480 -27.54 -11.48 9.77
CA ALA A 480 -27.07 -10.70 10.91
C ALA A 480 -27.81 -11.11 12.19
N ALA A 481 -29.11 -11.37 12.10
CA ALA A 481 -29.97 -11.83 13.21
C ALA A 481 -29.51 -13.18 13.79
N ASN A 482 -28.84 -14.03 13.02
CA ASN A 482 -28.36 -15.33 13.51
C ASN A 482 -27.32 -15.17 14.64
N LYS A 483 -26.65 -14.02 14.74
CA LYS A 483 -25.70 -13.71 15.84
C LYS A 483 -26.39 -13.48 17.19
N LEU A 484 -27.68 -13.16 17.18
CA LEU A 484 -28.47 -12.90 18.38
C LEU A 484 -29.13 -14.17 18.92
N VAL A 485 -29.08 -15.26 18.15
CA VAL A 485 -29.67 -16.54 18.54
C VAL A 485 -28.71 -17.28 19.47
N TYR A 486 -29.23 -17.76 20.60
CA TYR A 486 -28.49 -18.51 21.59
C TYR A 486 -29.27 -19.71 22.13
N GLY A 487 -28.52 -20.64 22.73
CA GLY A 487 -29.04 -21.89 23.29
C GLY A 487 -29.41 -22.92 22.23
N SER A 488 -29.44 -24.19 22.63
CA SER A 488 -29.75 -25.32 21.74
C SER A 488 -31.20 -25.34 21.23
N PHE A 489 -32.05 -24.42 21.69
CA PHE A 489 -33.46 -24.33 21.34
C PHE A 489 -33.80 -23.10 20.47
N GLY A 490 -32.81 -22.26 20.10
CA GLY A 490 -33.03 -21.12 19.21
C GLY A 490 -33.79 -19.96 19.85
N ILE A 491 -33.25 -19.37 20.93
CA ILE A 491 -33.83 -18.19 21.58
C ILE A 491 -33.10 -16.93 21.10
N SER A 492 -33.79 -15.82 20.89
CA SER A 492 -33.18 -14.53 20.52
C SER A 492 -33.77 -13.36 21.29
N SER A 493 -33.02 -12.26 21.40
CA SER A 493 -33.60 -10.97 21.73
C SER A 493 -34.52 -10.48 20.61
N PRO A 494 -35.52 -9.61 20.90
CA PRO A 494 -36.38 -9.04 19.88
C PRO A 494 -35.56 -8.26 18.85
N LEU A 495 -35.98 -8.33 17.59
CA LEU A 495 -35.37 -7.60 16.50
C LEU A 495 -36.05 -6.22 16.36
N VAL A 496 -35.31 -5.26 15.79
CA VAL A 496 -35.88 -3.96 15.43
C VAL A 496 -36.85 -4.11 14.25
N PRO A 497 -37.87 -3.24 14.09
CA PRO A 497 -38.82 -3.33 12.96
C PRO A 497 -38.21 -3.18 11.56
N THR A 498 -36.97 -2.70 11.49
CA THR A 498 -36.20 -2.52 10.26
C THR A 498 -35.05 -3.54 10.15
N ALA A 499 -35.15 -4.69 10.79
CA ALA A 499 -34.11 -5.72 10.77
C ALA A 499 -33.89 -6.25 9.35
N TRP A 500 -34.93 -6.35 8.53
CA TRP A 500 -34.83 -6.74 7.14
C TRP A 500 -33.94 -5.79 6.31
N HIS A 501 -33.96 -4.48 6.58
CA HIS A 501 -33.03 -3.53 5.96
C HIS A 501 -31.58 -3.88 6.32
N ILE A 502 -31.32 -4.18 7.59
CA ILE A 502 -29.99 -4.57 8.08
C ILE A 502 -29.53 -5.85 7.37
N GLU A 503 -30.43 -6.82 7.18
CA GLU A 503 -30.11 -8.06 6.46
C GLU A 503 -29.73 -7.79 5.00
N ILE A 504 -30.53 -7.01 4.28
CA ILE A 504 -30.29 -6.70 2.87
C ILE A 504 -29.00 -5.87 2.69
N GLU A 505 -28.76 -4.88 3.55
CA GLU A 505 -27.51 -4.11 3.58
C GLU A 505 -26.30 -4.99 3.91
N ASN A 506 -26.44 -5.93 4.85
CA ASN A 506 -25.38 -6.87 5.19
C ASN A 506 -25.05 -7.80 4.02
N ILE A 507 -26.05 -8.40 3.35
CA ILE A 507 -25.84 -9.23 2.17
C ILE A 507 -25.15 -8.42 1.05
N HIS A 508 -25.59 -7.18 0.83
CA HIS A 508 -24.96 -6.27 -0.13
C HIS A 508 -23.47 -6.03 0.17
N ASN A 509 -23.14 -5.68 1.41
CA ASN A 509 -21.76 -5.48 1.85
C ASN A 509 -20.90 -6.72 1.67
N ILE A 510 -21.45 -7.91 1.93
CA ILE A 510 -20.79 -9.19 1.68
C ILE A 510 -20.50 -9.36 0.18
N THR A 511 -21.41 -8.95 -0.70
CA THR A 511 -21.17 -8.99 -2.15
C THR A 511 -20.06 -8.04 -2.60
N LEU A 512 -19.96 -6.85 -2.00
CA LEU A 512 -18.89 -5.89 -2.31
C LEU A 512 -17.52 -6.35 -1.78
N ALA A 513 -17.48 -6.91 -0.57
CA ALA A 513 -16.29 -7.56 -0.03
C ALA A 513 -15.81 -8.69 -0.95
N GLY A 514 -16.74 -9.50 -1.47
CA GLY A 514 -16.43 -10.55 -2.44
C GLY A 514 -15.84 -10.01 -3.75
N LEU A 515 -16.34 -8.88 -4.26
CA LEU A 515 -15.79 -8.26 -5.46
C LEU A 515 -14.34 -7.84 -5.28
N GLN A 516 -13.98 -7.29 -4.12
CA GLN A 516 -12.61 -6.86 -3.82
C GLN A 516 -11.66 -8.03 -3.56
N LEU A 517 -12.15 -9.08 -2.89
CA LEU A 517 -11.32 -10.22 -2.50
C LEU A 517 -11.14 -11.23 -3.62
N ASN A 518 -12.15 -11.44 -4.46
CA ASN A 518 -12.04 -12.38 -5.57
C ASN A 518 -11.10 -11.86 -6.68
N THR A 519 -11.02 -10.55 -6.94
CA THR A 519 -10.01 -10.01 -7.88
C THR A 519 -8.59 -10.25 -7.38
N ILE A 520 -8.37 -10.15 -6.07
CA ILE A 520 -7.10 -10.45 -5.41
C ILE A 520 -6.78 -11.96 -5.47
N SER A 521 -7.78 -12.82 -5.24
CA SER A 521 -7.63 -14.27 -5.29
C SER A 521 -7.40 -14.77 -6.72
N HIS A 522 -7.98 -14.14 -7.73
CA HIS A 522 -7.72 -14.45 -9.13
C HIS A 522 -6.26 -14.18 -9.52
N ALA A 523 -5.67 -13.07 -9.06
CA ALA A 523 -4.28 -12.73 -9.37
C ALA A 523 -3.25 -13.54 -8.59
N ALA A 524 -3.58 -13.92 -7.35
CA ALA A 524 -2.75 -14.73 -6.48
C ALA A 524 -3.64 -15.59 -5.59
N ALA A 525 -3.93 -16.79 -6.09
CA ALA A 525 -4.77 -17.75 -5.39
C ALA A 525 -4.11 -18.24 -4.10
N THR A 526 -4.94 -18.55 -3.10
CA THR A 526 -4.46 -19.09 -1.83
C THR A 526 -4.47 -20.61 -1.93
N ASP A 527 -3.34 -21.25 -1.65
CA ASP A 527 -3.30 -22.70 -1.57
C ASP A 527 -4.01 -23.17 -0.29
N VAL A 528 -5.01 -24.02 -0.46
CA VAL A 528 -5.83 -24.58 0.61
C VAL A 528 -5.82 -26.09 0.44
N GLN A 529 -5.45 -26.80 1.51
CA GLN A 529 -5.59 -28.25 1.55
C GLN A 529 -7.06 -28.61 1.69
N ILE A 530 -7.62 -29.24 0.66
CA ILE A 530 -9.02 -29.68 0.63
C ILE A 530 -9.14 -30.96 1.46
N ARG A 531 -8.27 -31.93 1.17
CA ARG A 531 -8.11 -33.19 1.91
C ARG A 531 -6.68 -33.70 1.78
N PRO A 532 -6.24 -34.71 2.56
CA PRO A 532 -4.92 -35.29 2.38
C PRO A 532 -4.67 -35.70 0.92
N GLY A 533 -3.65 -35.10 0.30
CA GLY A 533 -3.28 -35.36 -1.11
C GLY A 533 -4.04 -34.55 -2.17
N LEU A 534 -4.92 -33.62 -1.80
CA LEU A 534 -5.66 -32.76 -2.74
C LEU A 534 -5.52 -31.29 -2.35
N GLN A 535 -4.79 -30.52 -3.16
CA GLN A 535 -4.57 -29.09 -2.96
C GLN A 535 -5.44 -28.27 -3.92
N LEU A 536 -5.87 -27.10 -3.47
CA LEU A 536 -6.66 -26.20 -4.30
C LEU A 536 -5.88 -25.71 -5.53
N ILE A 537 -4.57 -25.51 -5.38
CA ILE A 537 -3.72 -24.99 -6.45
C ILE A 537 -3.70 -25.90 -7.70
N ASP A 538 -3.91 -27.20 -7.53
CA ASP A 538 -3.91 -28.19 -8.61
C ASP A 538 -5.15 -28.08 -9.52
N HIS A 539 -6.20 -27.40 -9.05
CA HIS A 539 -7.45 -27.19 -9.79
C HIS A 539 -7.60 -25.78 -10.34
N ILE A 540 -6.55 -24.96 -10.28
CA ILE A 540 -6.58 -23.62 -10.85
C ILE A 540 -6.22 -23.72 -12.33
N VAL A 541 -7.15 -23.29 -13.18
CA VAL A 541 -6.91 -23.12 -14.61
C VAL A 541 -6.13 -21.82 -14.80
N PRO A 542 -4.84 -21.89 -15.20
CA PRO A 542 -4.03 -20.69 -15.32
C PRO A 542 -4.48 -19.85 -16.51
N GLU A 543 -4.41 -18.53 -16.35
CA GLU A 543 -4.63 -17.62 -17.48
C GLU A 543 -3.55 -17.81 -18.55
N THR A 544 -3.98 -17.91 -19.81
CA THR A 544 -3.07 -18.09 -20.96
C THR A 544 -2.99 -16.86 -21.85
N ASP A 545 -4.01 -16.00 -21.81
CA ASP A 545 -4.07 -14.77 -22.59
C ASP A 545 -3.09 -13.72 -22.04
N ALA A 546 -2.41 -13.02 -22.96
CA ALA A 546 -1.39 -12.05 -22.59
C ALA A 546 -1.95 -10.82 -21.84
N ASP A 547 -3.17 -10.39 -22.18
CA ASP A 547 -3.83 -9.28 -21.48
C ASP A 547 -4.36 -9.74 -20.11
N SER A 548 -4.96 -10.94 -19.99
CA SER A 548 -5.34 -11.52 -18.69
C SER A 548 -4.14 -11.66 -17.73
N LEU A 549 -3.02 -12.21 -18.21
CA LEU A 549 -1.79 -12.30 -17.42
C LEU A 549 -1.24 -10.93 -17.01
N ALA A 550 -1.42 -9.92 -17.87
CA ALA A 550 -1.07 -8.55 -17.53
C ALA A 550 -1.96 -7.98 -16.42
N LEU A 551 -3.24 -8.35 -16.34
CA LEU A 551 -4.11 -7.94 -15.22
C LEU A 551 -3.59 -8.50 -13.90
N CYS A 552 -3.30 -9.81 -13.86
CA CYS A 552 -2.77 -10.45 -12.65
C CYS A 552 -1.47 -9.82 -12.16
N ARG A 553 -0.50 -9.61 -13.07
CA ARG A 553 0.79 -8.96 -12.74
C ARG A 553 0.63 -7.50 -12.29
N ASN A 554 -0.49 -6.87 -12.62
CA ASN A 554 -0.82 -5.51 -12.21
C ASN A 554 -1.90 -5.49 -11.11
N GLN A 555 -2.14 -6.59 -10.39
CA GLN A 555 -3.03 -6.53 -9.23
C GLN A 555 -2.31 -5.86 -8.06
N ARG A 556 -2.77 -4.68 -7.68
CA ARG A 556 -2.23 -3.89 -6.59
C ARG A 556 -3.02 -4.11 -5.30
N VAL A 557 -2.30 -4.27 -4.21
CA VAL A 557 -2.83 -4.42 -2.85
C VAL A 557 -1.99 -3.61 -1.86
N LYS A 558 -2.48 -3.38 -0.64
CA LYS A 558 -1.59 -2.87 0.42
C LYS A 558 -0.94 -4.05 1.13
N VAL A 559 0.33 -3.86 1.44
CA VAL A 559 1.22 -4.90 1.96
C VAL A 559 1.95 -4.38 3.19
N THR A 560 2.17 -5.24 4.17
CA THR A 560 2.93 -4.91 5.39
C THR A 560 4.36 -5.44 5.36
N THR A 561 4.64 -6.44 4.51
CA THR A 561 5.94 -7.10 4.35
C THR A 561 6.92 -6.28 3.50
N HIS A 562 6.41 -5.35 2.70
CA HIS A 562 7.18 -4.52 1.78
C HIS A 562 6.96 -3.02 2.04
N SER A 563 7.87 -2.21 1.53
CA SER A 563 7.82 -0.75 1.58
C SER A 563 7.90 -0.19 0.17
N SER A 564 7.07 0.82 -0.10
CA SER A 564 6.98 1.45 -1.42
C SER A 564 7.39 2.90 -1.36
N PHE A 565 8.20 3.32 -2.33
CA PHE A 565 8.86 4.62 -2.37
C PHE A 565 8.54 5.36 -3.67
N SER A 566 8.34 6.68 -3.58
CA SER A 566 8.26 7.53 -4.76
C SER A 566 9.63 7.62 -5.43
N MET A 567 9.75 7.08 -6.64
CA MET A 567 11.00 7.14 -7.41
C MET A 567 11.35 8.58 -7.78
N ALA A 568 10.34 9.41 -8.07
CA ALA A 568 10.53 10.84 -8.28
C ALA A 568 11.15 11.52 -7.04
N GLY A 569 10.65 11.20 -5.84
CA GLY A 569 11.21 11.72 -4.58
C GLY A 569 12.67 11.29 -4.36
N ILE A 570 13.01 10.02 -4.63
CA ILE A 570 14.39 9.52 -4.56
C ILE A 570 15.30 10.29 -5.52
N LEU A 571 14.88 10.43 -6.79
CA LEU A 571 15.65 11.12 -7.82
C LEU A 571 15.88 12.59 -7.47
N ILE A 572 14.86 13.29 -6.96
CA ILE A 572 15.00 14.68 -6.51
C ILE A 572 16.06 14.79 -5.41
N ILE A 573 15.99 13.93 -4.39
CA ILE A 573 16.98 13.95 -3.29
C ILE A 573 18.39 13.71 -3.81
N VAL A 574 18.59 12.68 -4.63
CA VAL A 574 19.91 12.31 -5.15
C VAL A 574 20.47 13.39 -6.07
N CYS A 575 19.67 13.90 -7.02
CA CYS A 575 20.11 14.91 -7.98
C CYS A 575 20.39 16.26 -7.32
N VAL A 576 19.51 16.74 -6.43
CA VAL A 576 19.73 18.01 -5.72
C VAL A 576 20.93 17.92 -4.80
N SER A 577 21.07 16.82 -4.06
CA SER A 577 22.23 16.58 -3.19
C SER A 577 23.53 16.54 -3.99
N GLY A 578 23.55 15.80 -5.11
CA GLY A 578 24.70 15.74 -6.01
C GLY A 578 25.06 17.11 -6.60
N LEU A 579 24.06 17.93 -6.96
CA LEU A 579 24.28 19.28 -7.46
C LEU A 579 24.91 20.20 -6.40
N ILE A 580 24.43 20.15 -5.16
CA ILE A 580 25.01 20.92 -4.05
C ILE A 580 26.49 20.56 -3.84
N ILE A 581 26.79 19.26 -3.80
CA ILE A 581 28.17 18.76 -3.63
C ILE A 581 29.05 19.23 -4.79
N LEU A 582 28.57 19.11 -6.02
CA LEU A 582 29.28 19.54 -7.22
C LEU A 582 29.57 21.05 -7.19
N ILE A 583 28.60 21.87 -6.77
CA ILE A 583 28.78 23.31 -6.63
C ILE A 583 29.85 23.62 -5.59
N ASP A 584 29.84 23.01 -4.41
CA ASP A 584 30.84 23.29 -3.36
C ASP A 584 32.28 23.02 -3.84
N VAL A 585 32.49 21.96 -4.62
CA VAL A 585 33.82 21.59 -5.14
C VAL A 585 34.28 22.55 -6.23
N ILE A 586 33.37 22.98 -7.12
CA ILE A 586 33.73 23.75 -8.32
C ILE A 586 33.72 25.27 -8.05
N LEU A 587 32.86 25.74 -7.15
CA LEU A 587 32.59 27.17 -6.91
C LEU A 587 33.87 27.98 -6.63
N PRO A 588 34.79 27.57 -5.73
CA PRO A 588 36.02 28.33 -5.50
C PRO A 588 36.87 28.49 -6.76
N GLY A 589 36.97 27.43 -7.57
CA GLY A 589 37.73 27.45 -8.81
C GLY A 589 37.13 28.37 -9.88
N LEU A 590 35.80 28.37 -10.01
CA LEU A 590 35.10 29.27 -10.96
C LEU A 590 35.18 30.72 -10.52
N VAL A 591 34.88 31.02 -9.25
CA VAL A 591 34.88 32.39 -8.73
C VAL A 591 36.26 33.02 -8.84
N HIS A 592 37.32 32.29 -8.47
CA HIS A 592 38.70 32.77 -8.63
C HIS A 592 39.14 32.94 -10.09
N ARG A 593 38.51 32.28 -11.06
CA ARG A 593 38.76 32.52 -12.50
C ARG A 593 38.12 33.82 -12.97
N PHE A 594 36.92 34.12 -12.51
CA PHE A 594 36.22 35.37 -12.86
C PHE A 594 36.76 36.59 -12.12
N GLN A 595 37.20 36.42 -10.86
CA GLN A 595 37.75 37.48 -10.02
C GLN A 595 39.17 37.92 -10.39
N ARG A 596 39.87 37.14 -11.23
CA ARG A 596 41.26 37.39 -11.69
C ARG A 596 41.47 38.70 -12.43
N THR A 597 40.40 39.36 -12.85
CA THR A 597 40.43 40.63 -13.59
C THR A 597 40.14 41.83 -12.70
N SER A 598 39.77 41.62 -11.43
CA SER A 598 39.46 42.67 -10.47
C SER A 598 40.48 42.69 -9.32
N PRO A 599 41.09 43.84 -9.00
CA PRO A 599 42.03 43.96 -7.88
C PRO A 599 41.43 43.52 -6.54
N VAL A 600 40.13 43.76 -6.34
CA VAL A 600 39.40 43.34 -5.13
C VAL A 600 39.23 41.83 -5.07
N GLY A 601 38.99 41.20 -6.23
CA GLY A 601 38.86 39.75 -6.34
C GLY A 601 40.19 39.01 -6.15
N ASP A 602 41.29 39.57 -6.64
CA ASP A 602 42.62 39.02 -6.40
C ASP A 602 43.02 39.10 -4.92
N ALA A 603 42.65 40.17 -4.20
CA ALA A 603 42.87 40.28 -2.76
C ALA A 603 42.05 39.25 -1.95
N ALA A 604 40.77 39.06 -2.30
CA ALA A 604 39.92 38.05 -1.65
C ALA A 604 40.44 36.63 -1.86
N LYS A 605 40.91 36.32 -3.08
CA LYS A 605 41.57 35.05 -3.40
C LYS A 605 42.86 34.83 -2.61
N GLN A 606 43.71 35.85 -2.49
CA GLN A 606 44.94 35.75 -1.69
C GLN A 606 44.62 35.48 -0.22
N ALA A 607 43.62 36.17 0.33
CA ALA A 607 43.15 35.90 1.69
C ALA A 607 42.61 34.46 1.85
N TRP A 608 41.85 33.95 0.87
CA TRP A 608 41.38 32.56 0.87
C TRP A 608 42.53 31.54 0.86
N ASP A 609 43.62 31.83 0.15
CA ASP A 609 44.80 30.97 0.12
C ASP A 609 45.59 31.06 1.43
N GLU A 610 45.81 32.26 1.97
CA GLU A 610 46.59 32.51 3.19
C GLU A 610 45.92 31.95 4.45
N ASP A 611 44.58 32.00 4.51
CA ASP A 611 43.78 31.48 5.62
C ASP A 611 43.66 29.94 5.61
N ASP A 612 44.23 29.25 4.62
CA ASP A 612 44.28 27.80 4.62
C ASP A 612 45.12 27.29 5.81
N ILE A 613 44.66 26.24 6.48
CA ILE A 613 45.31 25.74 7.70
C ILE A 613 46.79 25.37 7.48
N LEU A 614 47.15 24.85 6.30
CA LEU A 614 48.52 24.49 5.98
C LEU A 614 49.36 25.73 5.65
N GLN A 615 48.75 26.77 5.09
CA GLN A 615 49.41 28.05 4.82
C GLN A 615 49.62 28.86 6.10
N ILE A 616 48.65 28.87 7.02
CA ILE A 616 48.83 29.43 8.38
C ILE A 616 49.95 28.68 9.11
N GLN A 617 49.99 27.34 9.01
CA GLN A 617 51.06 26.55 9.62
C GLN A 617 52.43 26.87 9.01
N ARG A 618 52.51 27.05 7.69
CA ARG A 618 53.71 27.49 6.98
C ARG A 618 54.18 28.84 7.52
N LEU A 619 53.29 29.84 7.59
CA LEU A 619 53.60 31.17 8.12
C LEU A 619 54.10 31.12 9.56
N ALA A 620 53.51 30.27 10.42
CA ALA A 620 53.96 30.06 11.79
C ALA A 620 55.35 29.39 11.87
N PHE A 621 55.70 28.53 10.92
CA PHE A 621 57.04 27.92 10.83
C PHE A 621 58.07 28.90 10.25
N GLU A 622 57.73 29.65 9.20
CA GLU A 622 58.58 30.70 8.63
C GLU A 622 58.87 31.78 9.69
N GLY A 623 57.89 32.15 10.51
CA GLY A 623 58.08 33.07 11.65
C GLY A 623 58.98 32.52 12.76
N ARG A 624 59.23 31.21 12.80
CA ARG A 624 60.22 30.55 13.65
C ARG A 624 61.55 30.28 12.94
N GLY A 625 61.76 30.86 11.76
CA GLY A 625 62.96 30.68 10.93
C GLY A 625 63.04 29.34 10.20
N ILE A 626 61.94 28.57 10.12
CA ILE A 626 61.90 27.26 9.48
C ILE A 626 61.39 27.43 8.04
N GLY A 627 62.30 27.35 7.07
CA GLY A 627 62.03 27.50 5.65
C GLY A 627 63.31 27.33 4.82
N PRO A 628 63.31 27.65 3.51
CA PRO A 628 62.19 28.21 2.74
C PRO A 628 61.15 27.16 2.32
N TRP A 629 59.90 27.60 2.14
CA TRP A 629 58.78 26.78 1.64
C TRP A 629 58.41 27.15 0.19
N LYS A 630 58.01 26.15 -0.60
CA LYS A 630 57.42 26.29 -1.95
C LYS A 630 55.90 26.21 -1.86
N GLY A 631 55.20 26.67 -2.90
CA GLY A 631 53.74 26.67 -2.95
C GLY A 631 53.11 27.81 -2.13
N LYS A 632 53.71 29.00 -2.17
CA LYS A 632 53.28 30.15 -1.34
C LYS A 632 51.98 30.82 -1.80
N SER A 633 51.48 30.47 -2.98
CA SER A 633 50.31 31.07 -3.63
C SER A 633 49.56 30.05 -4.49
N GLY A 634 48.26 30.23 -4.68
CA GLY A 634 47.44 29.51 -5.65
C GLY A 634 46.83 28.21 -5.14
N GLY A 635 46.47 28.14 -3.86
CA GLY A 635 45.85 26.95 -3.24
C GLY A 635 46.72 25.69 -3.22
N ASN A 636 48.03 25.82 -3.49
CA ASN A 636 48.97 24.69 -3.48
C ASN A 636 49.31 24.29 -2.04
N VAL A 637 49.49 22.99 -1.80
CA VAL A 637 49.97 22.47 -0.51
C VAL A 637 51.40 22.96 -0.29
N PRO A 638 51.70 23.69 0.81
CA PRO A 638 53.04 24.19 1.05
C PRO A 638 53.99 23.04 1.41
N VAL A 639 55.16 23.01 0.77
CA VAL A 639 56.20 21.98 0.98
C VAL A 639 57.55 22.62 1.23
N THR A 640 58.44 21.96 1.98
CA THR A 640 59.81 22.45 2.18
C THR A 640 60.55 22.50 0.85
N ALA A 641 61.35 23.54 0.62
CA ALA A 641 62.08 23.69 -0.64
C ALA A 641 63.18 22.62 -0.82
N GLY A 642 63.74 22.15 0.30
CA GLY A 642 64.71 21.05 0.37
C GLY A 642 64.05 19.70 0.61
N TRP A 643 64.74 18.64 0.18
CA TRP A 643 64.37 17.24 0.41
C TRP A 643 64.78 16.80 1.83
N ASP A 644 63.94 16.00 2.51
CA ASP A 644 64.16 15.48 3.88
C ASP A 644 64.61 16.54 4.92
N VAL A 645 64.01 17.74 4.87
CA VAL A 645 64.29 18.80 5.85
C VAL A 645 63.63 18.42 7.19
N ARG A 646 64.45 18.08 8.19
CA ARG A 646 63.99 17.76 9.55
C ARG A 646 64.19 18.94 10.48
N PHE A 647 63.15 19.30 11.21
CA PHE A 647 63.20 20.36 12.20
C PHE A 647 62.41 19.98 13.45
N ARG A 648 62.81 20.57 14.58
CA ARG A 648 62.23 20.34 15.89
C ARG A 648 61.23 21.45 16.21
N ARG A 649 59.97 21.10 16.49
CA ARG A 649 58.88 22.08 16.73
C ARG A 649 59.08 22.92 18.01
N ASP A 650 59.88 22.42 18.95
CA ASP A 650 60.21 23.05 20.24
C ASP A 650 61.31 24.11 20.14
N LYS A 651 62.04 24.18 19.01
CA LYS A 651 63.15 25.13 18.83
C LYS A 651 62.75 26.31 17.96
N VAL A 652 63.14 27.50 18.41
CA VAL A 652 63.14 28.71 17.57
C VAL A 652 64.45 28.73 16.80
N TYR A 653 64.37 28.76 15.47
CA TYR A 653 65.52 28.91 14.62
C TYR A 653 65.66 30.42 14.36
N ALA A 654 66.71 31.04 14.87
CA ALA A 654 66.94 32.44 14.60
C ALA A 654 67.10 32.63 13.08
N ALA A 655 66.29 33.50 12.47
CA ALA A 655 66.69 34.15 11.24
C ALA A 655 68.01 34.88 11.56
N GLY A 656 69.03 34.71 10.72
CA GLY A 656 70.35 35.31 10.95
C GLY A 656 70.24 36.76 11.43
N GLY A 657 71.00 37.12 12.47
CA GLY A 657 71.01 38.46 13.07
C GLY A 657 71.12 39.54 12.00
N LYS A 658 70.40 40.66 12.10
CA LYS A 658 70.23 41.49 13.30
C LYS A 658 68.77 41.81 13.57
N THR A 659 68.33 41.61 14.80
CA THR A 659 67.13 42.25 15.36
C THR A 659 67.47 43.68 15.77
N GLU A 660 66.95 44.67 15.03
CA GLU A 660 66.61 45.96 15.60
C GLU A 660 65.16 46.32 15.25
N VAL A 661 64.56 47.01 16.20
CA VAL A 661 63.14 47.33 16.38
C VAL A 661 62.62 48.28 15.30
N MET A 662 61.34 48.16 14.96
CA MET A 662 60.59 49.03 14.03
C MET A 662 60.88 50.55 14.18
N VAL A 663 61.38 51.19 13.12
CA VAL A 663 61.27 52.63 12.79
C VAL A 663 61.32 52.78 11.23
N PRO A 664 60.58 53.72 10.58
CA PRO A 664 60.22 53.62 9.16
C PRO A 664 61.26 54.18 8.16
N TRP A 665 61.11 53.69 6.92
CA TRP A 665 61.75 54.00 5.62
C TRP A 665 62.83 55.11 5.53
N GLU A 666 64.00 54.79 4.94
CA GLU A 666 64.52 55.30 3.64
C GLU A 666 65.97 54.81 3.36
N THR A 667 66.20 54.33 2.12
CA THR A 667 67.43 54.20 1.29
C THR A 667 68.67 53.36 1.65
N GLU A 668 68.96 52.44 0.70
CA GLU A 668 70.24 52.04 0.06
C GLU A 668 71.36 51.33 0.84
N GLY A 669 71.86 50.23 0.27
CA GLY A 669 73.18 49.66 0.58
C GLY A 669 73.28 48.14 0.36
N GLU A 670 74.24 47.73 -0.45
CA GLU A 670 74.39 46.44 -1.12
C GLU A 670 75.22 45.38 -0.34
N SER A 671 75.06 44.11 -0.73
CA SER A 671 76.02 42.98 -0.63
C SER A 671 76.33 42.40 0.78
N THR A 672 76.59 41.09 1.02
CA THR A 672 76.93 39.91 0.21
C THR A 672 76.71 38.65 1.08
N THR A 673 76.23 37.56 0.49
CA THR A 673 76.10 36.22 1.10
C THR A 673 77.45 35.51 1.33
N SER A 674 77.60 34.87 2.49
CA SER A 674 78.57 33.78 2.71
C SER A 674 77.86 32.59 3.38
N TYR A 675 77.98 31.41 2.78
CA TYR A 675 77.47 30.14 3.31
C TYR A 675 78.49 29.56 4.29
N GLU A 676 78.03 29.08 5.45
CA GLU A 676 78.84 28.26 6.34
C GLU A 676 78.27 26.83 6.33
N VAL A 677 79.12 25.91 5.89
CA VAL A 677 78.93 24.45 5.89
C VAL A 677 79.27 23.96 7.29
N LEU A 678 78.42 23.13 7.89
CA LEU A 678 78.82 22.31 9.04
C LEU A 678 78.71 20.83 8.67
N GLU A 679 79.88 20.18 8.76
CA GLU A 679 80.17 18.78 8.49
C GLU A 679 79.42 17.77 9.40
N PRO A 680 79.30 16.50 8.96
CA PRO A 680 78.61 15.45 9.69
C PRO A 680 79.53 14.77 10.72
N LEU A 681 79.03 14.60 11.95
CA LEU A 681 79.63 13.69 12.92
C LEU A 681 79.13 12.26 12.69
N ASN A 682 79.98 11.45 12.07
CA ASN A 682 79.94 9.99 12.15
C ASN A 682 80.60 9.51 13.44
N GLY A 683 80.04 8.48 14.06
CA GLY A 683 80.79 7.60 14.97
C GLY A 683 79.99 7.04 16.13
N ALA A 684 79.44 5.83 15.97
CA ALA A 684 79.98 4.64 16.65
C ALA A 684 78.99 3.46 16.58
N TYR A 685 79.45 2.43 15.88
CA TYR A 685 78.97 1.07 15.85
C TYR A 685 78.95 0.43 17.25
N LYS A 686 77.95 -0.40 17.53
CA LYS A 686 78.16 -1.75 18.09
C LYS A 686 77.06 -2.71 17.64
N ASN A 687 77.50 -3.71 16.88
CA ASN A 687 76.79 -4.94 16.53
C ASN A 687 76.68 -5.86 17.76
N ASP A 688 75.63 -6.66 17.81
CA ASP A 688 75.65 -8.11 18.03
C ASP A 688 74.32 -8.65 17.46
N GLY A 689 74.31 -9.23 16.25
CA GLY A 689 74.37 -10.68 16.02
C GLY A 689 72.94 -11.18 15.71
N GLY A 690 72.55 -11.72 14.56
CA GLY A 690 73.27 -12.44 13.53
C GLY A 690 72.69 -13.87 13.45
N ALA A 691 71.87 -14.18 12.43
CA ALA A 691 71.82 -15.49 11.74
C ALA A 691 70.65 -15.62 10.73
N GLY A 692 71.01 -15.99 9.48
CA GLY A 692 70.19 -16.68 8.46
C GLY A 692 69.30 -15.76 7.60
N GLY A 693 69.62 -15.42 6.34
CA GLY A 693 69.78 -16.32 5.18
C GLY A 693 68.39 -16.71 4.67
N GLY A 694 67.85 -16.33 3.50
CA GLY A 694 68.43 -15.96 2.22
C GLY A 694 67.79 -16.86 1.14
N PHE A 695 67.19 -16.25 0.12
CA PHE A 695 66.75 -16.80 -1.19
C PHE A 695 65.36 -17.43 -1.42
N GLY A 696 64.77 -16.96 -2.53
CA GLY A 696 63.84 -17.68 -3.41
C GLY A 696 62.37 -17.29 -3.18
N GLY A 697 61.66 -16.57 -4.04
CA GLY A 697 61.71 -16.56 -5.50
C GLY A 697 60.50 -17.31 -6.05
N GLY A 698 59.54 -16.57 -6.60
CA GLY A 698 58.81 -17.00 -7.80
C GLY A 698 57.53 -17.84 -7.66
N ARG A 699 56.41 -17.13 -7.87
CA ARG A 699 55.30 -17.42 -8.82
C ARG A 699 54.19 -18.44 -8.48
N VAL A 700 52.96 -17.87 -8.48
CA VAL A 700 51.72 -18.29 -9.19
C VAL A 700 51.05 -19.55 -8.60
N SER A 701 49.76 -19.61 -8.25
CA SER A 701 48.56 -19.11 -8.95
C SER A 701 47.36 -18.96 -8.00
N ALA A 702 46.33 -18.32 -8.53
CA ALA A 702 45.03 -18.01 -7.95
C ALA A 702 44.21 -19.23 -7.48
N MET A 703 43.37 -19.05 -6.45
CA MET A 703 41.95 -19.44 -6.49
C MET A 703 41.12 -18.82 -5.36
N GLU A 704 39.81 -18.83 -5.60
CA GLU A 704 38.71 -18.06 -5.04
C GLU A 704 38.37 -18.17 -3.53
N MET A 705 37.77 -17.08 -3.06
CA MET A 705 36.66 -16.94 -2.10
C MET A 705 36.07 -18.19 -1.41
N LYS A 706 35.92 -18.11 -0.07
CA LYS A 706 34.60 -18.10 0.61
C LYS A 706 34.68 -17.85 2.14
N THR A 707 33.93 -16.82 2.57
CA THR A 707 33.12 -16.65 3.81
C THR A 707 33.58 -17.20 5.17
N PRO A 708 33.50 -16.39 6.26
CA PRO A 708 33.41 -16.89 7.63
C PRO A 708 31.94 -16.95 8.10
N GLN A 709 31.54 -18.09 8.66
CA GLN A 709 30.33 -18.23 9.46
C GLN A 709 30.69 -18.67 10.89
N SER A 710 29.88 -18.15 11.81
CA SER A 710 29.51 -18.67 13.14
C SER A 710 30.52 -18.72 14.29
N SER A 711 30.24 -17.79 15.21
CA SER A 711 30.33 -17.80 16.68
C SER A 711 30.06 -19.13 17.40
N VAL A 712 30.73 -19.32 18.54
CA VAL A 712 30.16 -19.90 19.77
C VAL A 712 30.71 -19.15 20.99
N PHE A 713 29.83 -18.44 21.71
CA PHE A 713 30.09 -17.83 23.02
C PHE A 713 29.57 -18.77 24.11
N ARG A 714 30.37 -19.02 25.15
CA ARG A 714 30.03 -19.82 26.34
C ARG A 714 29.86 -18.90 27.55
N TRP A 715 28.77 -19.10 28.28
CA TRP A 715 28.44 -18.45 29.55
C TRP A 715 29.20 -19.06 30.73
N HIS A 716 29.52 -18.23 31.74
CA HIS A 716 29.81 -18.65 33.11
C HIS A 716 29.24 -17.61 34.09
N GLY A 717 28.58 -18.11 35.15
CA GLY A 717 28.28 -17.38 36.38
C GLY A 717 26.83 -16.99 36.55
#